data_AF-U4TYM1-F1
#
_entry.id   AF-U4TYM1-F1
#
_cell.length_a   1.000
_cell.length_b   1.000
_cell.length_c   1.000
_cell.angle_alpha   90.00
_cell.angle_beta   90.00
_cell.angle_gamma   90.00
#
_symmetry.space_group_name_H-M   'P 1'
#
loop_
_entity.id
_entity.type
_entity.pdbx_description
1 polymer ?
#
loop_
_entity_poly.entity_id
_entity_poly.type
_entity_poly.pdbx_seq_one_letter_code
_entity_poly.pdbx_strand_id
1 'polypeptide(L)'
;MGVPKFFRYISERYPCLSELVREYQIPEFDNMYLDMNGIIHMCSHPDDNNPHFRITEERIFQDVFHYIEVLFRMIRPQKLFFMAIDGVAPRAKMNQQRGRRFRAAKDAEKQEAEAQKKGETLPSEARFDSNCITPGTVFMARLHEQLKYFCVDKISTDPLWRDVQVILSGHETPGEGEHKIMDYIRYLRAQPGYNPNTRHCLYGLDADLIMLGLCTHEPHFSLLREEVKFGKKSTKRQSVPEEITFFLLHLSLMREYLELEFSPVRKQLKGFEYDFEKIIDDWVLMGFLVGNDFIPHLPNLHIANGALPLLYKAYMAVLPTLDGYINEAGTLNLARFEKFMQKLAEFDLENFEEVRDDLTYMEAKTGRKFNAHTKVSTVRQLEEWQADENEEAIELECLEPRAKPSRDPALDALIQATDDLDIDSSEDDSDDIDEDERAFRNYKKEYYMNKLEYANVTPEVLRSQAEGYVRAIQWNLHYYYNGCCSWSWYYPHHYAPYISDIKGFADLKLEFELGKPFRPFEQLLAVLPAASKALLPEVYHKLMTSEESSIGKYYPEDFQTDKNGKRQEWEAVVLIPFMDEKLLLQAMAPCNKELSEEERRRNSQGPMLACTYTAVDLGKYDAPLYFQTINHNHCKVKLVNIENIRVPIENLVKGAYPGANMDVYYPGFPTLKHLKYTAKLKKSRVKVFEQPSRYESMIIQVLQDEEKNQEEIPVELLGANVFVGWPHLVEGRIVSISNAKTRYVSMGTANQYNTEDQKDASMFRNESAGIIERYKNRLGIEVGEVKAMCQVQVMIGRKYELTPNGALTLEKQFSEFTANYPLQTIVSGIESYESHRTLFRNVQDVFPEGEICFTLGNPYYGAQGIVIDTKELAKIGRIKVCVVISDEPDFESVREIQNEVARSYRTLYNAASILGMAHFLYSRVTGSIFVETPDGEGGLKNINIGLDLKLNKKNKETPGYTRKLASTWLYTDKCTDLVREYAEKFPEVFAYLVSNASNENINVEHLFTGDDW
;
A
#
# COMPACT_ATOMS: atom_id res chain seq x y z
N MET A 1 6.30 2.92 -0.96
CA MET A 1 7.43 3.68 -0.39
C MET A 1 7.45 3.46 1.12
N GLY A 2 8.30 4.15 1.87
CA GLY A 2 8.37 4.02 3.33
C GLY A 2 9.12 2.75 3.76
N VAL A 3 8.45 1.88 4.54
CA VAL A 3 9.06 0.66 5.07
C VAL A 3 8.73 -0.59 4.21
N PRO A 4 9.71 -1.21 3.50
CA PRO A 4 9.44 -2.35 2.63
C PRO A 4 8.85 -3.54 3.37
N LYS A 5 7.80 -4.16 2.81
CA LYS A 5 7.10 -5.35 3.34
C LYS A 5 6.40 -5.13 4.69
N PHE A 6 6.37 -3.91 5.23
CA PHE A 6 5.78 -3.61 6.54
C PHE A 6 4.30 -3.96 6.62
N PHE A 7 3.49 -3.47 5.67
CA PHE A 7 2.05 -3.78 5.59
C PHE A 7 1.77 -5.28 5.61
N ARG A 8 2.49 -6.05 4.78
CA ARG A 8 2.35 -7.51 4.75
C ARG A 8 2.67 -8.15 6.10
N TYR A 9 3.77 -7.73 6.72
CA TYR A 9 4.22 -8.26 8.00
C TYR A 9 3.19 -7.99 9.12
N ILE A 10 2.73 -6.76 9.27
CA ILE A 10 1.76 -6.42 10.33
C ILE A 10 0.41 -7.10 10.10
N SER A 11 -0.05 -7.23 8.85
CA SER A 11 -1.31 -7.90 8.54
C SER A 11 -1.22 -9.41 8.78
N GLU A 12 -0.07 -10.04 8.55
CA GLU A 12 0.15 -11.44 8.93
C GLU A 12 0.33 -11.64 10.44
N ARG A 13 0.95 -10.68 11.15
CA ARG A 13 1.11 -10.72 12.61
C ARG A 13 -0.23 -10.52 13.33
N TYR A 14 -1.08 -9.65 12.79
CA TYR A 14 -2.38 -9.27 13.34
C TYR A 14 -3.47 -9.52 12.28
N PRO A 15 -4.00 -10.75 12.17
CA PRO A 15 -4.75 -11.19 11.00
C PRO A 15 -6.11 -10.50 10.77
N CYS A 16 -6.68 -9.87 11.80
CA CYS A 16 -7.96 -9.17 11.70
C CYS A 16 -7.84 -7.70 11.28
N LEU A 17 -6.63 -7.16 11.01
CA LEU A 17 -6.46 -5.72 10.75
C LEU A 17 -7.15 -5.20 9.49
N SER A 18 -7.19 -6.01 8.43
CA SER A 18 -7.67 -5.61 7.12
C SER A 18 -8.92 -6.37 6.73
N GLU A 19 -9.95 -5.65 6.32
CA GLU A 19 -11.16 -6.19 5.71
C GLU A 19 -11.20 -5.89 4.21
N LEU A 20 -11.61 -6.87 3.39
CA LEU A 20 -11.88 -6.64 1.97
C LEU A 20 -13.23 -5.93 1.86
N VAL A 21 -13.20 -4.75 1.27
CA VAL A 21 -14.36 -3.87 1.22
C VAL A 21 -15.27 -4.22 0.05
N ARG A 22 -16.58 -4.22 0.31
CA ARG A 22 -17.63 -4.11 -0.70
C ARG A 22 -18.37 -2.80 -0.48
N GLU A 23 -18.90 -2.20 -1.53
CA GLU A 23 -19.53 -0.86 -1.45
C GLU A 23 -20.58 -0.72 -0.33
N TYR A 24 -21.41 -1.75 -0.11
CA TYR A 24 -22.46 -1.72 0.92
C TYR A 24 -21.96 -1.99 2.36
N GLN A 25 -20.69 -2.34 2.54
CA GLN A 25 -20.08 -2.65 3.84
C GLN A 25 -19.19 -1.53 4.38
N ILE A 26 -19.03 -0.45 3.62
CA ILE A 26 -18.14 0.65 4.00
C ILE A 26 -18.73 1.41 5.18
N PRO A 27 -17.98 1.58 6.29
CA PRO A 27 -18.41 2.46 7.36
C PRO A 27 -18.56 3.88 6.88
N GLU A 28 -19.46 4.62 7.51
CA GLU A 28 -19.52 6.05 7.32
C GLU A 28 -18.27 6.74 7.88
N PHE A 29 -17.73 7.68 7.12
CA PHE A 29 -16.62 8.53 7.54
C PHE A 29 -17.02 10.00 7.55
N ASP A 30 -16.51 10.75 8.52
CA ASP A 30 -16.71 12.20 8.55
C ASP A 30 -15.72 12.88 7.59
N ASN A 31 -14.47 12.45 7.63
CA ASN A 31 -13.38 13.05 6.86
C ASN A 31 -12.67 12.01 6.02
N MET A 32 -12.47 12.32 4.74
CA MET A 32 -11.68 11.53 3.80
C MET A 32 -10.48 12.33 3.29
N TYR A 33 -9.31 11.71 3.28
CA TYR A 33 -8.05 12.31 2.85
C TYR A 33 -7.46 11.47 1.71
N LEU A 34 -7.06 12.11 0.62
CA LEU A 34 -6.42 11.47 -0.53
C LEU A 34 -4.99 11.95 -0.67
N ASP A 35 -4.03 11.02 -0.60
CA ASP A 35 -2.72 11.21 -1.19
C ASP A 35 -2.78 10.91 -2.70
N MET A 36 -2.68 11.96 -3.51
CA MET A 36 -2.92 11.91 -4.95
C MET A 36 -1.75 11.36 -5.75
N ASN A 37 -0.54 11.35 -5.21
CA ASN A 37 0.66 11.01 -5.97
C ASN A 37 0.58 9.57 -6.54
N GLY A 38 0.12 8.61 -5.72
CA GLY A 38 -0.12 7.24 -6.17
C GLY A 38 -1.13 7.14 -7.33
N ILE A 39 -2.22 7.93 -7.27
CA ILE A 39 -3.26 7.96 -8.31
C ILE A 39 -2.69 8.53 -9.62
N ILE A 40 -1.94 9.62 -9.55
CA ILE A 40 -1.35 10.26 -10.75
C ILE A 40 -0.38 9.29 -11.45
N HIS A 41 0.44 8.56 -10.68
CA HIS A 41 1.33 7.53 -11.23
C HIS A 41 0.52 6.41 -11.92
N MET A 42 -0.52 5.89 -11.25
CA MET A 42 -1.39 4.83 -11.79
C MET A 42 -2.10 5.23 -13.09
N CYS A 43 -2.63 6.45 -13.15
CA CYS A 43 -3.37 6.95 -14.32
C CYS A 43 -2.46 7.37 -15.48
N SER A 44 -1.18 7.69 -15.23
CA SER A 44 -0.25 8.16 -16.28
C SER A 44 0.65 7.08 -16.85
N HIS A 45 1.02 6.06 -16.07
CA HIS A 45 1.85 4.95 -16.54
C HIS A 45 1.56 3.68 -15.72
N PRO A 46 0.44 2.99 -15.99
CA PRO A 46 0.06 1.79 -15.23
C PRO A 46 1.02 0.61 -15.40
N ASP A 47 1.86 0.60 -16.46
CA ASP A 47 2.86 -0.42 -16.73
C ASP A 47 4.22 0.19 -17.13
N ASP A 48 5.07 0.42 -16.12
CA ASP A 48 6.43 0.96 -16.30
C ASP A 48 7.37 0.08 -17.12
N ASN A 49 7.03 -1.20 -17.31
CA ASN A 49 7.88 -2.14 -18.04
C ASN A 49 7.58 -2.18 -19.54
N ASN A 50 6.58 -1.42 -20.01
CA ASN A 50 6.19 -1.42 -21.41
C ASN A 50 6.75 -0.19 -22.16
N PRO A 51 7.83 -0.34 -22.95
CA PRO A 51 8.42 0.79 -23.68
C PRO A 51 7.51 1.34 -24.79
N HIS A 52 6.49 0.59 -25.22
CA HIS A 52 5.54 0.98 -26.28
C HIS A 52 4.33 1.79 -25.78
N PHE A 53 4.12 1.89 -24.47
CA PHE A 53 2.93 2.54 -23.92
C PHE A 53 2.96 4.06 -24.18
N ARG A 54 1.85 4.62 -24.68
CA ARG A 54 1.63 6.06 -24.90
C ARG A 54 0.24 6.45 -24.43
N ILE A 55 0.14 7.63 -23.81
CA ILE A 55 -1.10 8.20 -23.32
C ILE A 55 -1.04 9.72 -23.42
N THR A 56 -2.16 10.36 -23.75
CA THR A 56 -2.26 11.82 -23.87
C THR A 56 -2.55 12.45 -22.50
N GLU A 57 -2.11 13.71 -22.29
CA GLU A 57 -2.42 14.45 -21.05
C GLU A 57 -3.92 14.52 -20.77
N GLU A 58 -4.75 14.74 -21.80
CA GLU A 58 -6.21 14.75 -21.69
C GLU A 58 -6.74 13.46 -21.09
N ARG A 59 -6.26 12.30 -21.58
CA ARG A 59 -6.70 11.01 -21.07
C ARG A 59 -6.25 10.78 -19.64
N ILE A 60 -5.01 11.16 -19.31
CA ILE A 60 -4.51 11.10 -17.92
C ILE A 60 -5.44 11.89 -16.99
N PHE A 61 -5.83 13.12 -17.36
CA PHE A 61 -6.69 13.96 -16.53
C PHE A 61 -8.09 13.38 -16.36
N GLN A 62 -8.68 12.82 -17.43
CA GLN A 62 -9.96 12.10 -17.35
C GLN A 62 -9.87 10.89 -16.42
N ASP A 63 -8.81 10.08 -16.53
CA ASP A 63 -8.62 8.90 -15.70
C ASP A 63 -8.40 9.28 -14.23
N VAL A 64 -7.67 10.37 -13.94
CA VAL A 64 -7.52 10.92 -12.58
C VAL A 64 -8.86 11.38 -12.01
N PHE A 65 -9.67 12.13 -12.77
CA PHE A 65 -10.98 12.59 -12.32
C PHE A 65 -11.93 11.43 -12.03
N HIS A 66 -11.95 10.44 -12.92
CA HIS A 66 -12.75 9.22 -12.76
C HIS A 66 -12.35 8.47 -11.49
N TYR A 67 -11.04 8.31 -11.24
CA TYR A 67 -10.53 7.65 -10.05
C TYR A 67 -10.99 8.38 -8.76
N ILE A 68 -10.84 9.71 -8.71
CA ILE A 68 -11.28 10.53 -7.57
C ILE A 68 -12.79 10.35 -7.33
N GLU A 69 -13.59 10.37 -8.38
CA GLU A 69 -15.05 10.21 -8.30
C GLU A 69 -15.44 8.85 -7.75
N VAL A 70 -14.82 7.77 -8.23
CA VAL A 70 -15.06 6.41 -7.73
C VAL A 70 -14.75 6.32 -6.24
N LEU A 71 -13.60 6.84 -5.81
CA LEU A 71 -13.24 6.87 -4.38
C LEU A 71 -14.22 7.70 -3.54
N PHE A 72 -14.62 8.89 -4.01
CA PHE A 72 -15.57 9.75 -3.31
C PHE A 72 -16.94 9.08 -3.16
N ARG A 73 -17.46 8.47 -4.24
CA ARG A 73 -18.75 7.76 -4.25
C ARG A 73 -18.75 6.51 -3.38
N MET A 74 -17.59 5.87 -3.27
CA MET A 74 -17.36 4.68 -2.45
C MET A 74 -17.36 5.03 -0.95
N ILE A 75 -16.63 6.08 -0.55
CA ILE A 75 -16.47 6.43 0.88
C ILE A 75 -17.55 7.38 1.40
N ARG A 76 -18.07 8.28 0.56
CA ARG A 76 -19.10 9.28 0.90
C ARG A 76 -18.80 10.03 2.21
N PRO A 77 -17.71 10.82 2.26
CA PRO A 77 -17.38 11.60 3.45
C PRO A 77 -18.51 12.57 3.82
N GLN A 78 -18.80 12.71 5.11
CA GLN A 78 -19.94 13.50 5.59
C GLN A 78 -19.62 14.97 5.88
N LYS A 79 -18.33 15.34 6.03
CA LYS A 79 -17.93 16.70 6.43
C LYS A 79 -16.79 17.25 5.59
N LEU A 80 -15.72 16.47 5.40
CA LEU A 80 -14.49 16.93 4.75
C LEU A 80 -14.00 15.94 3.70
N PHE A 81 -13.62 16.47 2.55
CA PHE A 81 -12.87 15.76 1.52
C PHE A 81 -11.58 16.53 1.19
N PHE A 82 -10.42 15.99 1.57
CA PHE A 82 -9.13 16.64 1.44
C PHE A 82 -8.25 15.92 0.42
N MET A 83 -7.88 16.59 -0.66
CA MET A 83 -6.98 16.08 -1.70
C MET A 83 -5.62 16.74 -1.58
N ALA A 84 -4.56 15.96 -1.42
CA ALA A 84 -3.19 16.43 -1.27
C ALA A 84 -2.31 15.90 -2.40
N ILE A 85 -1.58 16.79 -3.05
CA ILE A 85 -0.58 16.48 -4.08
C ILE A 85 0.79 16.92 -3.54
N ASP A 86 1.86 16.17 -3.74
CA ASP A 86 3.19 16.60 -3.28
C ASP A 86 3.59 17.98 -3.83
N GLY A 87 3.95 18.88 -2.92
CA GLY A 87 4.64 20.12 -3.21
C GLY A 87 6.14 19.99 -3.02
N VAL A 88 6.81 21.12 -2.83
CA VAL A 88 8.26 21.14 -2.54
C VAL A 88 8.52 20.42 -1.21
N ALA A 89 9.37 19.39 -1.22
CA ALA A 89 9.66 18.57 -0.05
C ALA A 89 10.86 19.11 0.75
N PRO A 90 11.01 18.76 2.05
CA PRO A 90 12.22 19.07 2.81
C PRO A 90 13.46 18.40 2.23
N ARG A 91 14.65 19.01 2.44
CA ARG A 91 15.92 18.51 1.90
C ARG A 91 16.25 17.08 2.34
N ALA A 92 15.81 16.67 3.53
CA ALA A 92 15.89 15.29 4.02
C ALA A 92 15.29 14.27 3.04
N LYS A 93 14.15 14.58 2.40
CA LYS A 93 13.52 13.71 1.39
C LYS A 93 14.07 13.89 -0.02
N MET A 94 14.57 15.08 -0.35
CA MET A 94 15.03 15.40 -1.71
C MET A 94 16.10 14.45 -2.23
N ASN A 95 17.02 13.99 -1.37
CA ASN A 95 18.06 13.04 -1.79
C ASN A 95 17.48 11.68 -2.21
N GLN A 96 16.48 11.21 -1.48
CA GLN A 96 15.76 9.98 -1.82
C GLN A 96 14.97 10.14 -3.12
N GLN A 97 14.27 11.28 -3.30
CA GLN A 97 13.57 11.59 -4.54
C GLN A 97 14.55 11.62 -5.72
N ARG A 98 15.70 12.27 -5.55
CA ARG A 98 16.74 12.37 -6.57
C ARG A 98 17.25 11.00 -7.00
N GLY A 99 17.60 10.12 -6.06
CA GLY A 99 18.02 8.76 -6.36
C GLY A 99 16.97 8.00 -7.20
N ARG A 100 15.67 8.18 -6.88
CA ARG A 100 14.57 7.59 -7.65
C ARG A 100 14.44 8.15 -9.06
N ARG A 101 14.56 9.47 -9.25
CA ARG A 101 14.46 10.10 -10.58
C ARG A 101 15.61 9.69 -11.50
N PHE A 102 16.83 9.63 -10.97
CA PHE A 102 18.01 9.13 -11.71
C PHE A 102 17.84 7.67 -12.13
N ARG A 103 17.34 6.81 -11.22
CA ARG A 103 17.04 5.43 -11.55
C ARG A 103 15.95 5.31 -12.62
N ALA A 104 14.83 6.01 -12.46
CA ALA A 104 13.72 5.95 -13.41
C ALA A 104 14.16 6.34 -14.83
N ALA A 105 15.01 7.37 -14.96
CA ALA A 105 15.57 7.76 -16.26
C ALA A 105 16.48 6.66 -16.84
N LYS A 106 17.39 6.10 -16.04
CA LYS A 106 18.32 5.04 -16.48
C LYS A 106 17.58 3.74 -16.86
N ASP A 107 16.56 3.37 -16.10
CA ASP A 107 15.75 2.19 -16.37
C ASP A 107 14.94 2.37 -17.68
N ALA A 108 14.41 3.57 -17.92
CA ALA A 108 13.70 3.88 -19.17
C ALA A 108 14.63 3.80 -20.39
N GLU A 109 15.84 4.38 -20.29
CA GLU A 109 16.86 4.31 -21.34
C GLU A 109 17.29 2.87 -21.63
N LYS A 110 17.54 2.07 -20.57
CA LYS A 110 17.88 0.65 -20.70
C LYS A 110 16.78 -0.14 -21.41
N GLN A 111 15.51 0.07 -21.04
CA GLN A 111 14.37 -0.59 -21.67
C GLN A 111 14.24 -0.24 -23.16
N GLU A 112 14.44 1.03 -23.54
CA GLU A 112 14.39 1.47 -24.93
C GLU A 112 15.55 0.88 -25.74
N ALA A 113 16.77 0.87 -25.18
CA ALA A 113 17.93 0.25 -25.82
C ALA A 113 17.75 -1.27 -26.00
N GLU A 114 17.16 -1.96 -25.02
CA GLU A 114 16.84 -3.39 -25.12
C GLU A 114 15.76 -3.67 -26.18
N ALA A 115 14.73 -2.85 -26.28
CA ALA A 115 13.69 -2.99 -27.32
C ALA A 115 14.28 -2.79 -28.73
N GLN A 116 15.14 -1.79 -28.89
CA GLN A 116 15.86 -1.55 -30.16
C GLN A 116 16.80 -2.70 -30.51
N LYS A 117 17.54 -3.25 -29.54
CA LYS A 117 18.39 -4.44 -29.74
C LYS A 117 17.59 -5.67 -30.16
N LYS A 118 16.34 -5.81 -29.71
CA LYS A 118 15.40 -6.87 -30.12
C LYS A 118 14.77 -6.62 -31.50
N GLY A 119 15.09 -5.50 -32.17
CA GLY A 119 14.53 -5.13 -33.47
C GLY A 119 13.10 -4.60 -33.39
N GLU A 120 12.62 -4.22 -32.21
CA GLU A 120 11.26 -3.70 -32.03
C GLU A 120 11.17 -2.25 -32.52
N THR A 121 10.16 -1.93 -33.34
CA THR A 121 9.91 -0.55 -33.76
C THR A 121 9.13 0.18 -32.69
N LEU A 122 9.79 1.12 -32.00
CA LEU A 122 9.16 1.99 -31.01
C LEU A 122 8.22 3.02 -31.68
N PRO A 123 7.15 3.46 -31.00
CA PRO A 123 6.29 4.53 -31.49
C PRO A 123 7.06 5.84 -31.75
N SER A 124 6.63 6.61 -32.75
CA SER A 124 7.25 7.90 -33.09
C SER A 124 7.04 8.99 -32.03
N GLU A 125 5.99 8.85 -31.22
CA GLU A 125 5.74 9.73 -30.07
C GLU A 125 6.71 9.43 -28.94
N ALA A 126 7.18 10.47 -28.24
CA ALA A 126 8.03 10.32 -27.07
C ALA A 126 7.30 9.58 -25.94
N ARG A 127 8.04 8.76 -25.19
CA ARG A 127 7.53 8.11 -23.98
C ARG A 127 7.17 9.18 -22.94
N PHE A 128 6.12 8.93 -22.16
CA PHE A 128 5.77 9.77 -21.03
C PHE A 128 6.88 9.71 -19.96
N ASP A 129 7.53 10.83 -19.69
CA ASP A 129 8.55 10.94 -18.64
C ASP A 129 7.87 11.10 -17.27
N SER A 130 7.86 10.03 -16.46
CA SER A 130 7.24 10.01 -15.13
C SER A 130 7.90 10.98 -14.14
N ASN A 131 9.12 11.46 -14.41
CA ASN A 131 9.77 12.49 -13.60
C ASN A 131 9.02 13.84 -13.67
N CYS A 132 8.11 14.03 -14.64
CA CYS A 132 7.24 15.20 -14.71
C CYS A 132 6.27 15.33 -13.53
N ILE A 133 6.05 14.26 -12.76
CA ILE A 133 5.27 14.25 -11.51
C ILE A 133 6.14 14.77 -10.36
N THR A 134 6.57 16.03 -10.51
CA THR A 134 7.38 16.78 -9.55
C THR A 134 6.88 18.23 -9.56
N PRO A 135 6.75 18.92 -8.42
CA PRO A 135 6.28 20.30 -8.37
C PRO A 135 7.13 21.23 -9.24
N GLY A 136 6.48 22.16 -9.92
CA GLY A 136 7.13 23.16 -10.79
C GLY A 136 7.25 22.77 -12.25
N THR A 137 6.89 21.55 -12.64
CA THR A 137 6.82 21.14 -14.05
C THR A 137 5.57 21.72 -14.72
N VAL A 138 5.62 21.82 -16.05
CA VAL A 138 4.47 22.26 -16.85
C VAL A 138 3.27 21.32 -16.64
N PHE A 139 3.52 20.01 -16.62
CA PHE A 139 2.50 18.98 -16.41
C PHE A 139 1.73 19.20 -15.09
N MET A 140 2.45 19.38 -13.97
CA MET A 140 1.82 19.56 -12.66
C MET A 140 1.01 20.87 -12.57
N ALA A 141 1.50 21.94 -13.20
CA ALA A 141 0.77 23.21 -13.26
C ALA A 141 -0.53 23.08 -14.05
N ARG A 142 -0.52 22.35 -15.18
CA ARG A 142 -1.74 22.05 -15.94
C ARG A 142 -2.68 21.17 -15.12
N LEU A 143 -2.19 20.07 -14.55
CA LEU A 143 -2.97 19.18 -13.70
C LEU A 143 -3.66 19.93 -12.55
N HIS A 144 -2.97 20.89 -11.92
CA HIS A 144 -3.53 21.68 -10.84
C HIS A 144 -4.73 22.53 -11.29
N GLU A 145 -4.64 23.23 -12.42
CA GLU A 145 -5.76 24.01 -12.97
C GLU A 145 -6.93 23.11 -13.39
N GLN A 146 -6.64 21.92 -13.92
CA GLN A 146 -7.67 20.92 -14.24
C GLN A 146 -8.39 20.43 -12.98
N LEU A 147 -7.66 20.09 -11.91
CA LEU A 147 -8.26 19.66 -10.64
C LEU A 147 -9.06 20.76 -9.95
N LYS A 148 -8.62 22.02 -10.07
CA LYS A 148 -9.40 23.17 -9.61
C LYS A 148 -10.72 23.28 -10.35
N TYR A 149 -10.70 23.17 -11.68
CA TYR A 149 -11.91 23.12 -12.50
C TYR A 149 -12.80 21.95 -12.07
N PHE A 150 -12.24 20.74 -11.88
CA PHE A 150 -12.99 19.56 -11.45
C PHE A 150 -13.71 19.76 -10.12
N CYS A 151 -13.06 20.38 -9.12
CA CYS A 151 -13.70 20.69 -7.84
C CYS A 151 -14.89 21.65 -8.02
N VAL A 152 -14.74 22.67 -8.87
CA VAL A 152 -15.80 23.64 -9.18
C VAL A 152 -16.97 22.97 -9.90
N ASP A 153 -16.67 22.13 -10.89
CA ASP A 153 -17.65 21.36 -11.65
C ASP A 153 -18.45 20.43 -10.75
N LYS A 154 -17.78 19.56 -9.98
CA LYS A 154 -18.45 18.59 -9.12
C LYS A 154 -19.30 19.22 -8.04
N ILE A 155 -18.83 20.27 -7.36
CA ILE A 155 -19.64 20.97 -6.35
C ILE A 155 -20.85 21.67 -6.97
N SER A 156 -20.72 22.18 -8.20
CA SER A 156 -21.82 22.88 -8.86
C SER A 156 -22.87 21.91 -9.42
N THR A 157 -22.45 20.75 -9.91
CA THR A 157 -23.30 19.83 -10.67
C THR A 157 -23.78 18.63 -9.85
N ASP A 158 -22.95 18.07 -8.98
CA ASP A 158 -23.22 16.83 -8.24
C ASP A 158 -23.77 17.13 -6.83
N PRO A 159 -25.02 16.72 -6.52
CA PRO A 159 -25.61 16.89 -5.19
C PRO A 159 -24.80 16.27 -4.06
N LEU A 160 -24.08 15.17 -4.29
CA LEU A 160 -23.31 14.47 -3.25
C LEU A 160 -22.11 15.29 -2.75
N TRP A 161 -21.65 16.25 -3.53
CA TRP A 161 -20.49 17.11 -3.19
C TRP A 161 -20.91 18.40 -2.47
N ARG A 162 -22.21 18.71 -2.37
CA ARG A 162 -22.69 20.01 -1.88
C ARG A 162 -22.55 20.20 -0.38
N ASP A 163 -22.76 19.14 0.39
CA ASP A 163 -22.74 19.17 1.86
C ASP A 163 -21.35 18.89 2.47
N VAL A 164 -20.33 18.76 1.63
CA VAL A 164 -18.95 18.43 2.04
C VAL A 164 -18.02 19.61 1.76
N GLN A 165 -17.16 19.95 2.72
CA GLN A 165 -16.07 20.88 2.48
C GLN A 165 -14.96 20.17 1.68
N VAL A 166 -14.67 20.66 0.48
CA VAL A 166 -13.60 20.09 -0.36
C VAL A 166 -12.36 20.95 -0.25
N ILE A 167 -11.22 20.35 0.06
CA ILE A 167 -9.92 21.05 0.11
C ILE A 167 -8.97 20.43 -0.90
N LEU A 168 -8.48 21.26 -1.83
CA LEU A 168 -7.42 20.88 -2.76
C LEU A 168 -6.10 21.55 -2.33
N SER A 169 -5.17 20.74 -1.85
CA SER A 169 -3.80 21.13 -1.53
C SER A 169 -2.87 20.70 -2.67
N GLY A 170 -2.73 21.56 -3.68
CA GLY A 170 -1.96 21.28 -4.89
C GLY A 170 -0.44 21.29 -4.70
N HIS A 171 0.28 21.08 -5.80
CA HIS A 171 1.75 21.10 -5.83
C HIS A 171 2.34 22.50 -5.53
N GLU A 172 1.53 23.55 -5.62
CA GLU A 172 1.94 24.92 -5.31
C GLU A 172 2.19 25.13 -3.81
N THR A 173 1.52 24.35 -2.96
CA THR A 173 1.69 24.41 -1.50
C THR A 173 2.84 23.49 -1.08
N PRO A 174 3.90 24.02 -0.43
CA PRO A 174 5.05 23.23 0.03
C PRO A 174 4.67 22.11 1.00
N GLY A 175 5.45 21.04 0.98
CA GLY A 175 5.26 19.85 1.81
C GLY A 175 4.72 18.66 1.01
N GLU A 176 5.00 17.47 1.52
CA GLU A 176 4.49 16.21 0.99
C GLU A 176 2.99 16.07 1.26
N GLY A 177 2.27 15.35 0.39
CA GLY A 177 0.83 15.17 0.47
C GLY A 177 0.40 14.62 1.82
N GLU A 178 1.04 13.54 2.28
CA GLU A 178 0.76 12.91 3.58
C GLU A 178 1.01 13.85 4.77
N HIS A 179 2.07 14.66 4.74
CA HIS A 179 2.37 15.61 5.82
C HIS A 179 1.44 16.83 5.80
N LYS A 180 1.00 17.29 4.63
CA LYS A 180 -0.02 18.34 4.51
C LYS A 180 -1.37 17.88 5.07
N ILE A 181 -1.73 16.61 4.86
CA ILE A 181 -2.91 15.99 5.49
C ILE A 181 -2.74 15.99 7.01
N MET A 182 -1.59 15.56 7.52
CA MET A 182 -1.35 15.47 8.96
C MET A 182 -1.30 16.84 9.64
N ASP A 183 -0.73 17.86 8.98
CA ASP A 183 -0.83 19.26 9.42
C ASP A 183 -2.28 19.71 9.54
N TYR A 184 -3.13 19.35 8.57
CA TYR A 184 -4.55 19.69 8.61
C TYR A 184 -5.30 18.94 9.72
N ILE A 185 -5.00 17.66 9.97
CA ILE A 185 -5.58 16.91 11.08
C ILE A 185 -5.19 17.54 12.42
N ARG A 186 -3.91 17.90 12.61
CA ARG A 186 -3.46 18.63 13.82
C ARG A 186 -4.17 19.96 13.98
N TYR A 187 -4.34 20.71 12.89
CA TYR A 187 -5.10 21.95 12.87
C TYR A 187 -6.55 21.76 13.33
N LEU A 188 -7.25 20.75 12.79
CA LEU A 188 -8.63 20.43 13.18
C LEU A 188 -8.74 20.08 14.65
N ARG A 189 -7.84 19.24 15.17
CA ARG A 189 -7.79 18.83 16.58
C ARG A 189 -7.53 20.01 17.51
N ALA A 190 -6.76 21.02 17.06
CA ALA A 190 -6.51 22.22 17.84
C ALA A 190 -7.68 23.22 17.85
N GLN A 191 -8.71 23.04 17.00
CA GLN A 191 -9.85 23.96 16.96
C GLN A 191 -10.81 23.77 18.15
N PRO A 192 -11.41 24.86 18.67
CA PRO A 192 -12.42 24.75 19.72
C PRO A 192 -13.65 24.00 19.20
N GLY A 193 -14.14 23.04 20.00
CA GLY A 193 -15.32 22.24 19.64
C GLY A 193 -15.04 21.06 18.71
N TYR A 194 -13.78 20.66 18.51
CA TYR A 194 -13.43 19.43 17.82
C TYR A 194 -14.15 18.22 18.45
N ASN A 195 -14.74 17.36 17.61
CA ASN A 195 -15.38 16.14 18.07
C ASN A 195 -14.31 15.03 18.20
N PRO A 196 -14.05 14.50 19.41
CA PRO A 196 -13.03 13.48 19.61
C PRO A 196 -13.34 12.12 19.00
N ASN A 197 -14.57 11.91 18.53
CA ASN A 197 -15.00 10.70 17.88
C ASN A 197 -15.21 10.91 16.37
N THR A 198 -14.51 11.88 15.77
CA THR A 198 -14.51 12.07 14.32
C THR A 198 -13.94 10.83 13.63
N ARG A 199 -14.58 10.37 12.54
CA ARG A 199 -14.20 9.18 11.79
C ARG A 199 -13.35 9.55 10.59
N HIS A 200 -12.11 9.09 10.56
CA HIS A 200 -11.09 9.43 9.56
C HIS A 200 -10.83 8.26 8.59
N CYS A 201 -10.84 8.56 7.29
CA CYS A 201 -10.41 7.63 6.23
C CYS A 201 -9.28 8.27 5.42
N LEU A 202 -8.11 7.65 5.37
CA LEU A 202 -6.98 8.12 4.56
C LEU A 202 -6.63 7.08 3.50
N TYR A 203 -6.64 7.50 2.24
CA TYR A 203 -6.27 6.66 1.11
C TYR A 203 -4.78 6.82 0.78
N GLY A 204 -4.10 5.68 0.60
CA GLY A 204 -2.75 5.63 0.04
C GLY A 204 -2.06 4.27 0.25
N LEU A 205 -1.03 4.00 -0.56
CA LEU A 205 -0.33 2.71 -0.57
C LEU A 205 0.94 2.67 0.29
N ASP A 206 1.34 3.78 0.89
CA ASP A 206 2.56 3.84 1.67
C ASP A 206 2.40 3.20 3.05
N ALA A 207 3.50 2.64 3.56
CA ALA A 207 3.53 2.04 4.88
C ALA A 207 3.54 3.11 5.98
N ASP A 208 4.07 4.30 5.67
CA ASP A 208 4.27 5.39 6.61
C ASP A 208 2.93 6.00 7.06
N LEU A 209 1.88 5.91 6.22
CA LEU A 209 0.51 6.29 6.56
C LEU A 209 -0.05 5.54 7.78
N ILE A 210 0.44 4.31 8.04
CA ILE A 210 0.06 3.53 9.22
C ILE A 210 0.65 4.19 10.47
N MET A 211 1.92 4.58 10.43
CA MET A 211 2.57 5.27 11.53
C MET A 211 1.99 6.67 11.72
N LEU A 212 1.83 7.44 10.64
CA LEU A 212 1.24 8.79 10.69
C LEU A 212 -0.18 8.75 11.26
N GLY A 213 -1.01 7.79 10.83
CA GLY A 213 -2.36 7.61 11.37
C GLY A 213 -2.36 7.29 12.86
N LEU A 214 -1.45 6.42 13.33
CA LEU A 214 -1.29 6.13 14.76
C LEU A 214 -0.77 7.34 15.56
N CYS A 215 0.13 8.15 15.01
CA CYS A 215 0.63 9.39 15.63
C CYS A 215 -0.47 10.44 15.87
N THR A 216 -1.61 10.34 15.18
CA THR A 216 -2.75 11.22 15.45
C THR A 216 -3.46 10.89 16.77
N HIS A 217 -3.28 9.67 17.28
CA HIS A 217 -4.02 9.12 18.42
C HIS A 217 -5.54 9.20 18.26
N GLU A 218 -6.07 9.33 17.04
CA GLU A 218 -7.51 9.29 16.79
C GLU A 218 -8.04 7.85 16.96
N PRO A 219 -9.16 7.65 17.67
CA PRO A 219 -9.71 6.32 17.92
C PRO A 219 -10.35 5.69 16.68
N HIS A 220 -10.99 6.51 15.84
CA HIS A 220 -11.73 6.06 14.66
C HIS A 220 -10.97 6.42 13.38
N PHE A 221 -9.89 5.70 13.11
CA PHE A 221 -9.05 5.93 11.94
C PHE A 221 -8.88 4.65 11.11
N SER A 222 -9.14 4.76 9.81
CA SER A 222 -8.97 3.67 8.85
C SER A 222 -8.17 4.11 7.63
N LEU A 223 -7.43 3.18 7.04
CA LEU A 223 -6.69 3.40 5.80
C LEU A 223 -7.33 2.63 4.66
N LEU A 224 -7.70 3.32 3.59
CA LEU A 224 -8.18 2.71 2.36
C LEU A 224 -7.00 2.40 1.45
N ARG A 225 -6.86 1.14 1.04
CA ARG A 225 -5.72 0.66 0.25
C ARG A 225 -6.20 -0.24 -0.88
N GLU A 226 -5.53 -0.22 -2.01
CA GLU A 226 -5.78 -1.19 -3.08
C GLU A 226 -5.28 -2.58 -2.69
N GLU A 227 -5.90 -3.63 -3.22
CA GLU A 227 -5.44 -5.01 -3.06
C GLU A 227 -4.08 -5.19 -3.74
N VAL A 228 -3.06 -5.47 -2.92
CA VAL A 228 -1.74 -5.86 -3.40
C VAL A 228 -1.64 -7.39 -3.40
N LYS A 229 -1.53 -7.98 -4.60
CA LYS A 229 -1.35 -9.43 -4.75
C LYS A 229 0.12 -9.81 -4.69
N PHE A 230 0.48 -10.71 -3.77
CA PHE A 230 1.88 -11.11 -3.56
C PHE A 230 2.19 -12.43 -4.29
N GLY A 231 2.59 -12.35 -5.58
CA GLY A 231 2.89 -13.51 -6.42
C GLY A 231 4.06 -13.33 -7.40
N LYS A 232 4.61 -14.45 -7.94
CA LYS A 232 5.79 -14.48 -8.83
C LYS A 232 5.60 -13.83 -10.21
N LYS A 233 4.36 -13.57 -10.64
CA LYS A 233 4.07 -12.83 -11.88
C LYS A 233 3.31 -11.57 -11.49
N SER A 234 3.93 -10.40 -11.71
CA SER A 234 3.23 -9.12 -11.70
C SER A 234 2.02 -9.26 -12.62
N THR A 235 0.83 -9.33 -12.02
CA THR A 235 -0.40 -9.37 -12.82
C THR A 235 -0.62 -7.92 -13.26
N LYS A 236 -0.91 -7.69 -14.55
CA LYS A 236 -1.28 -6.36 -15.06
C LYS A 236 -2.23 -5.70 -14.07
N ARG A 237 -1.86 -4.53 -13.53
CA ARG A 237 -2.74 -3.77 -12.64
C ARG A 237 -4.04 -3.49 -13.40
N GLN A 238 -5.18 -3.67 -12.74
CA GLN A 238 -6.47 -3.37 -13.36
C GLN A 238 -6.53 -1.86 -13.61
N SER A 239 -6.78 -1.47 -14.86
CA SER A 239 -6.80 -0.07 -15.26
C SER A 239 -8.13 0.62 -15.00
N VAL A 240 -9.19 -0.15 -14.72
CA VAL A 240 -10.55 0.36 -14.48
C VAL A 240 -10.78 0.45 -12.97
N PRO A 241 -10.99 1.67 -12.41
CA PRO A 241 -11.12 1.85 -10.96
C PRO A 241 -12.23 1.01 -10.30
N GLU A 242 -13.34 0.77 -11.00
CA GLU A 242 -14.47 -0.02 -10.50
C GLU A 242 -14.17 -1.51 -10.34
N GLU A 243 -13.17 -2.03 -11.06
CA GLU A 243 -12.74 -3.42 -10.89
C GLU A 243 -11.67 -3.60 -9.80
N ILE A 244 -11.12 -2.49 -9.29
CA ILE A 244 -10.08 -2.51 -8.25
C ILE A 244 -10.74 -2.92 -6.93
N THR A 245 -10.16 -3.93 -6.31
CA THR A 245 -10.52 -4.37 -4.97
C THR A 245 -9.79 -3.53 -3.93
N PHE A 246 -10.52 -3.05 -2.92
CA PHE A 246 -9.97 -2.24 -1.84
C PHE A 246 -10.00 -2.98 -0.50
N PHE A 247 -8.98 -2.75 0.32
CA PHE A 247 -8.93 -3.12 1.72
C PHE A 247 -9.08 -1.89 2.60
N LEU A 248 -9.82 -2.07 3.69
CA LEU A 248 -9.85 -1.13 4.79
C LEU A 248 -8.97 -1.68 5.91
N LEU A 249 -7.87 -1.00 6.22
CA LEU A 249 -7.03 -1.32 7.35
C LEU A 249 -7.45 -0.46 8.55
N HIS A 250 -7.85 -1.11 9.63
CA HIS A 250 -8.41 -0.43 10.81
C HIS A 250 -7.31 -0.16 11.84
N LEU A 251 -6.98 1.12 12.05
CA LEU A 251 -6.04 1.50 13.09
C LEU A 251 -6.65 1.36 14.49
N SER A 252 -7.98 1.36 14.62
CA SER A 252 -8.67 1.05 15.88
C SER A 252 -8.26 -0.34 16.41
N LEU A 253 -8.34 -1.37 15.56
CA LEU A 253 -7.88 -2.72 15.92
C LEU A 253 -6.36 -2.79 16.07
N MET A 254 -5.61 -2.05 15.26
CA MET A 254 -4.15 -2.02 15.39
C MET A 254 -3.71 -1.58 16.78
N ARG A 255 -4.36 -0.55 17.34
CA ARG A 255 -4.12 -0.11 18.71
C ARG A 255 -4.39 -1.23 19.71
N GLU A 256 -5.52 -1.91 19.62
CA GLU A 256 -5.84 -3.02 20.52
C GLU A 256 -4.86 -4.20 20.40
N TYR A 257 -4.41 -4.52 19.19
CA TYR A 257 -3.36 -5.53 18.98
C TYR A 257 -2.02 -5.13 19.59
N LEU A 258 -1.63 -3.86 19.47
CA LEU A 258 -0.41 -3.33 20.11
C LEU A 258 -0.54 -3.34 21.63
N GLU A 259 -1.71 -3.03 22.17
CA GLU A 259 -1.97 -3.13 23.61
C GLU A 259 -1.78 -4.58 24.09
N LEU A 260 -2.28 -5.57 23.35
CA LEU A 260 -2.05 -6.99 23.64
C LEU A 260 -0.57 -7.38 23.57
N GLU A 261 0.14 -6.91 22.54
CA GLU A 261 1.57 -7.17 22.31
C GLU A 261 2.42 -6.68 23.49
N PHE A 262 2.19 -5.46 23.99
CA PHE A 262 2.96 -4.85 25.08
C PHE A 262 2.36 -5.03 26.48
N SER A 263 1.21 -5.70 26.59
CA SER A 263 0.56 -6.02 27.87
C SER A 263 1.47 -6.70 28.92
N PRO A 264 2.46 -7.55 28.57
CA PRO A 264 3.34 -8.17 29.57
C PRO A 264 4.15 -7.14 30.37
N VAL A 265 4.50 -6.01 29.76
CA VAL A 265 5.31 -4.95 30.39
C VAL A 265 4.56 -4.24 31.50
N ARG A 266 3.22 -4.12 31.38
CA ARG A 266 2.37 -3.46 32.37
C ARG A 266 2.55 -4.03 33.79
N LYS A 267 2.82 -5.33 33.92
CA LYS A 267 3.05 -5.98 35.23
C LYS A 267 4.47 -5.80 35.75
N GLN A 268 5.42 -5.52 34.86
CA GLN A 268 6.84 -5.39 35.17
C GLN A 268 7.22 -3.94 35.50
N LEU A 269 6.47 -2.98 34.98
CA LEU A 269 6.66 -1.55 35.20
C LEU A 269 6.39 -1.18 36.67
N LYS A 270 7.44 -0.74 37.38
CA LYS A 270 7.34 -0.27 38.78
C LYS A 270 7.78 1.19 38.96
N GLY A 271 8.49 1.76 37.99
CA GLY A 271 9.09 3.10 38.09
C GLY A 271 8.14 4.26 37.79
N PHE A 272 7.12 4.05 36.95
CA PHE A 272 6.15 5.07 36.53
C PHE A 272 4.82 4.44 36.08
N GLU A 273 3.80 5.25 35.82
CA GLU A 273 2.46 4.80 35.42
C GLU A 273 2.44 4.30 33.97
N TYR A 274 1.74 3.18 33.73
CA TYR A 274 1.54 2.64 32.39
C TYR A 274 0.47 3.43 31.63
N ASP A 275 0.89 4.17 30.62
CA ASP A 275 0.10 4.82 29.58
C ASP A 275 0.33 4.15 28.22
N PHE A 276 -0.75 3.65 27.61
CA PHE A 276 -0.69 3.00 26.30
C PHE A 276 -0.45 3.99 25.15
N GLU A 277 -0.91 5.23 25.25
CA GLU A 277 -0.69 6.24 24.21
C GLU A 277 0.80 6.52 24.03
N LYS A 278 1.57 6.48 25.13
CA LYS A 278 3.02 6.61 25.10
C LYS A 278 3.74 5.36 24.57
N ILE A 279 3.15 4.18 24.72
CA ILE A 279 3.65 2.96 24.06
C ILE A 279 3.50 3.08 22.53
N ILE A 280 2.41 3.67 22.04
CA ILE A 280 2.26 3.97 20.60
C ILE A 280 3.38 4.91 20.15
N ASP A 281 3.68 5.95 20.93
CA ASP A 281 4.77 6.89 20.63
C ASP A 281 6.13 6.19 20.50
N ASP A 282 6.47 5.31 21.43
CA ASP A 282 7.70 4.51 21.38
C ASP A 282 7.68 3.47 20.26
N TRP A 283 6.50 2.94 19.91
CA TRP A 283 6.34 2.01 18.81
C TRP A 283 6.57 2.67 17.44
N VAL A 284 6.13 3.92 17.27
CA VAL A 284 6.45 4.71 16.07
C VAL A 284 7.96 4.94 15.95
N LEU A 285 8.64 5.25 17.05
CA LEU A 285 10.11 5.36 17.08
C LEU A 285 10.76 4.04 16.63
N MET A 286 10.31 2.89 17.14
CA MET A 286 10.79 1.58 16.69
C MET A 286 10.57 1.38 15.17
N GLY A 287 9.43 1.85 14.65
CA GLY A 287 9.14 1.88 13.22
C GLY A 287 10.20 2.62 12.41
N PHE A 288 10.60 3.82 12.84
CA PHE A 288 11.63 4.61 12.17
C PHE A 288 13.01 3.96 12.13
N LEU A 289 13.37 3.20 13.17
CA LEU A 289 14.64 2.47 13.22
C LEU A 289 14.70 1.36 12.16
N VAL A 290 13.57 0.68 11.91
CA VAL A 290 13.47 -0.34 10.85
C VAL A 290 13.61 0.30 9.46
N GLY A 291 13.01 1.47 9.26
CA GLY A 291 13.11 2.19 8.02
C GLY A 291 12.18 3.38 7.93
N ASN A 292 12.54 4.33 7.08
CA ASN A 292 11.74 5.49 6.70
C ASN A 292 12.34 6.10 5.42
N ASP A 293 11.68 7.11 4.85
CA ASP A 293 12.09 7.74 3.60
C ASP A 293 13.25 8.77 3.74
N PHE A 294 13.68 9.11 4.96
CA PHE A 294 14.57 10.25 5.24
C PHE A 294 15.99 9.85 5.65
N ILE A 295 16.18 8.65 6.20
CA ILE A 295 17.49 8.11 6.59
C ILE A 295 17.73 6.72 6.04
N PRO A 296 19.00 6.35 5.78
CA PRO A 296 19.36 4.99 5.43
C PRO A 296 18.98 4.01 6.55
N HIS A 297 18.63 2.78 6.15
CA HIS A 297 18.33 1.71 7.09
C HIS A 297 19.58 1.33 7.90
N LEU A 298 19.38 1.05 9.19
CA LEU A 298 20.43 0.44 10.01
C LEU A 298 20.88 -0.89 9.38
N PRO A 299 22.19 -1.20 9.38
CA PRO A 299 22.68 -2.51 8.96
C PRO A 299 21.94 -3.63 9.70
N ASN A 300 21.65 -4.72 8.99
CA ASN A 300 21.03 -5.95 9.52
C ASN A 300 19.60 -5.83 10.08
N LEU A 301 19.07 -4.61 10.29
CA LEU A 301 17.74 -4.38 10.83
C LEU A 301 16.68 -4.33 9.71
N HIS A 302 16.31 -5.49 9.18
CA HIS A 302 15.30 -5.61 8.11
C HIS A 302 14.09 -6.44 8.52
N ILE A 303 12.89 -6.06 8.08
CA ILE A 303 11.64 -6.80 8.37
C ILE A 303 11.72 -8.24 7.89
N ALA A 304 12.32 -8.47 6.72
CA ALA A 304 12.51 -9.81 6.17
C ALA A 304 13.33 -10.72 7.09
N ASN A 305 14.20 -10.12 7.92
CA ASN A 305 15.08 -10.80 8.86
C ASN A 305 14.50 -10.80 10.29
N GLY A 306 13.26 -10.34 10.50
CA GLY A 306 12.62 -10.35 11.82
C GLY A 306 12.96 -9.18 12.73
N ALA A 307 13.30 -8.00 12.18
CA ALA A 307 13.65 -6.81 12.95
C ALA A 307 12.58 -6.32 13.95
N LEU A 308 11.28 -6.36 13.59
CA LEU A 308 10.23 -5.84 14.48
C LEU A 308 10.09 -6.65 15.80
N PRO A 309 10.00 -7.99 15.78
CA PRO A 309 10.05 -8.80 17.00
C PRO A 309 11.28 -8.55 17.86
N LEU A 310 12.43 -8.31 17.22
CA LEU A 310 13.69 -7.99 17.91
C LEU A 310 13.56 -6.70 18.71
N LEU A 311 13.10 -5.64 18.04
CA LEU A 311 12.85 -4.33 18.64
C LEU A 311 11.84 -4.43 19.79
N TYR A 312 10.74 -5.17 19.61
CA TYR A 312 9.73 -5.32 20.65
C TYR A 312 10.30 -6.01 21.88
N LYS A 313 11.07 -7.09 21.71
CA LYS A 313 11.73 -7.80 22.82
C LYS A 313 12.72 -6.90 23.56
N ALA A 314 13.56 -6.17 22.81
CA ALA A 314 14.50 -5.23 23.39
C ALA A 314 13.79 -4.14 24.19
N TYR A 315 12.71 -3.59 23.63
CA TYR A 315 11.92 -2.53 24.26
C TYR A 315 11.25 -3.02 25.54
N MET A 316 10.59 -4.19 25.50
CA MET A 316 9.94 -4.78 26.67
C MET A 316 10.94 -5.11 27.80
N ALA A 317 12.20 -5.41 27.47
CA ALA A 317 13.25 -5.65 28.46
C ALA A 317 13.81 -4.34 29.06
N VAL A 318 13.94 -3.29 28.25
CA VAL A 318 14.54 -2.02 28.67
C VAL A 318 13.54 -1.13 29.40
N LEU A 319 12.28 -1.03 28.96
CA LEU A 319 11.30 -0.10 29.51
C LEU A 319 11.14 -0.17 31.05
N PRO A 320 11.09 -1.36 31.70
CA PRO A 320 11.02 -1.46 33.16
C PRO A 320 12.24 -0.90 33.91
N THR A 321 13.38 -0.73 33.22
CA THR A 321 14.63 -0.17 33.78
C THR A 321 14.73 1.34 33.62
N LEU A 322 13.81 1.94 32.86
CA LEU A 322 13.74 3.38 32.63
C LEU A 322 12.87 4.07 33.69
N ASP A 323 13.04 5.37 33.80
CA ASP A 323 12.24 6.28 34.65
C ASP A 323 11.04 6.89 33.90
N GLY A 324 10.87 6.57 32.61
CA GLY A 324 9.77 7.01 31.77
C GLY A 324 9.87 6.45 30.34
N TYR A 325 9.09 7.02 29.43
CA TYR A 325 9.06 6.65 28.00
C TYR A 325 10.21 7.26 27.20
N ILE A 326 10.52 6.70 26.04
CA ILE A 326 11.66 7.13 25.21
C ILE A 326 11.28 8.35 24.35
N ASN A 327 10.09 8.30 23.74
CA ASN A 327 9.51 9.34 22.89
C ASN A 327 8.37 10.04 23.62
N GLU A 328 8.59 11.29 23.99
CA GLU A 328 7.59 12.13 24.66
C GLU A 328 6.86 12.99 23.61
N ALA A 329 5.95 12.34 22.87
CA ALA A 329 5.11 12.96 21.84
C ALA A 329 5.92 13.83 20.84
N GLY A 330 6.92 13.18 20.24
CA GLY A 330 7.81 13.72 19.22
C GLY A 330 9.14 14.25 19.74
N THR A 331 9.43 14.16 21.03
CA THR A 331 10.70 14.62 21.64
C THR A 331 11.41 13.46 22.30
N LEU A 332 12.65 13.17 21.90
CA LEU A 332 13.43 12.07 22.47
C LEU A 332 13.98 12.43 23.84
N ASN A 333 13.86 11.51 24.77
CA ASN A 333 14.71 11.48 25.95
C ASN A 333 16.00 10.72 25.62
N LEU A 334 17.10 11.45 25.45
CA LEU A 334 18.36 10.89 24.94
C LEU A 334 18.99 9.88 25.89
N ALA A 335 18.91 10.09 27.21
CA ALA A 335 19.42 9.15 28.20
C ALA A 335 18.67 7.81 28.17
N ARG A 336 17.34 7.85 27.99
CA ARG A 336 16.50 6.65 27.84
C ARG A 336 16.73 5.96 26.50
N PHE A 337 16.85 6.75 25.43
CA PHE A 337 17.11 6.24 24.08
C PHE A 337 18.49 5.55 24.00
N GLU A 338 19.52 6.10 24.65
CA GLU A 338 20.84 5.50 24.71
C GLU A 338 20.83 4.11 25.36
N LYS A 339 20.11 3.93 26.48
CA LYS A 339 19.93 2.61 27.10
C LYS A 339 19.25 1.61 26.16
N PHE A 340 18.28 2.07 25.36
CA PHE A 340 17.62 1.24 24.37
C PHE A 340 18.58 0.83 23.23
N MET A 341 19.37 1.78 22.72
CA MET A 341 20.39 1.51 21.70
C MET A 341 21.50 0.59 22.21
N GLN A 342 21.92 0.73 23.47
CA GLN A 342 22.87 -0.19 24.12
C GLN A 342 22.34 -1.62 24.14
N LYS A 343 21.05 -1.82 24.43
CA LYS A 343 20.44 -3.16 24.38
C LYS A 343 20.38 -3.69 22.95
N LEU A 344 20.10 -2.83 21.97
CA LEU A 344 20.07 -3.23 20.57
C LEU A 344 21.47 -3.57 20.02
N ALA A 345 22.53 -2.98 20.58
CA ALA A 345 23.91 -3.24 20.18
C ALA A 345 24.35 -4.70 20.40
N GLU A 346 23.74 -5.41 21.37
CA GLU A 346 23.97 -6.84 21.59
C GLU A 346 23.65 -7.66 20.33
N PHE A 347 22.64 -7.25 19.55
CA PHE A 347 22.24 -7.96 18.33
C PHE A 347 23.21 -7.77 17.17
N ASP A 348 23.95 -6.66 17.11
CA ASP A 348 24.99 -6.49 16.11
C ASP A 348 26.08 -7.56 16.29
N LEU A 349 26.41 -7.87 17.55
CA LEU A 349 27.40 -8.87 17.90
C LEU A 349 26.90 -10.29 17.57
N GLU A 350 25.68 -10.63 17.98
CA GLU A 350 25.05 -11.93 17.64
C GLU A 350 25.00 -12.16 16.13
N ASN A 351 24.60 -11.14 15.36
CA ASN A 351 24.57 -11.24 13.90
C ASN A 351 25.97 -11.35 13.29
N PHE A 352 26.97 -10.67 13.87
CA PHE A 352 28.35 -10.81 13.41
C PHE A 352 28.88 -12.24 13.62
N GLU A 353 28.59 -12.83 14.76
CA GLU A 353 28.94 -14.24 15.04
C GLU A 353 28.29 -15.19 14.04
N GLU A 354 26.99 -15.04 13.76
CA GLU A 354 26.29 -15.85 12.74
C GLU A 354 26.92 -15.70 11.35
N VAL A 355 27.22 -14.47 10.92
CA VAL A 355 27.86 -14.21 9.61
C VAL A 355 29.26 -14.80 9.56
N ARG A 356 30.04 -14.69 10.64
CA ARG A 356 31.38 -15.28 10.73
C ARG A 356 31.31 -16.80 10.66
N ASP A 357 30.36 -17.43 11.35
CA ASP A 357 30.16 -18.88 11.31
C ASP A 357 29.75 -19.35 9.91
N ASP A 358 28.87 -18.61 9.23
CA ASP A 358 28.48 -18.90 7.85
C ASP A 358 29.68 -18.77 6.89
N LEU A 359 30.49 -17.71 7.04
CA LEU A 359 31.68 -17.51 6.22
C LEU A 359 32.69 -18.62 6.46
N THR A 360 33.03 -18.93 7.71
CA THR A 360 33.96 -20.02 8.04
C THR A 360 33.45 -21.38 7.55
N TYR A 361 32.15 -21.65 7.63
CA TYR A 361 31.53 -22.84 7.04
C TYR A 361 31.67 -22.87 5.51
N MET A 362 31.42 -21.74 4.83
CA MET A 362 31.55 -21.62 3.38
C MET A 362 33.00 -21.73 2.92
N GLU A 363 33.95 -21.15 3.67
CA GLU A 363 35.39 -21.29 3.45
C GLU A 363 35.84 -22.74 3.62
N ALA A 364 35.35 -23.43 4.66
CA ALA A 364 35.63 -24.85 4.88
C ALA A 364 35.08 -25.74 3.76
N LYS A 365 33.95 -25.37 3.16
CA LYS A 365 33.30 -26.14 2.09
C LYS A 365 33.85 -25.85 0.68
N THR A 366 34.32 -24.64 0.42
CA THR A 366 34.73 -24.19 -0.93
C THR A 366 36.23 -23.95 -1.08
N GLY A 367 36.98 -23.85 0.03
CA GLY A 367 38.42 -23.55 0.05
C GLY A 367 38.78 -22.13 -0.39
N ARG A 368 37.80 -21.25 -0.64
CA ARG A 368 38.01 -19.84 -1.02
C ARG A 368 37.70 -18.95 0.18
N LYS A 369 38.59 -17.99 0.49
CA LYS A 369 38.33 -16.95 1.50
C LYS A 369 37.30 -15.96 0.97
N PHE A 370 36.26 -15.67 1.76
CA PHE A 370 35.21 -14.72 1.40
C PHE A 370 35.29 -13.49 2.31
N ASN A 371 35.50 -12.30 1.74
CA ASN A 371 35.38 -11.06 2.49
C ASN A 371 33.92 -10.66 2.61
N ALA A 372 33.46 -10.34 3.83
CA ALA A 372 32.08 -9.95 4.09
C ALA A 372 31.68 -8.61 3.45
N HIS A 373 32.66 -7.71 3.28
CA HIS A 373 32.50 -6.38 2.68
C HIS A 373 33.28 -6.31 1.36
N THR A 374 32.81 -6.98 0.31
CA THR A 374 33.43 -6.90 -1.02
C THR A 374 33.50 -5.44 -1.48
N LYS A 375 34.69 -4.98 -1.89
CA LYS A 375 34.90 -3.64 -2.46
C LYS A 375 33.92 -3.41 -3.60
N VAL A 376 33.08 -2.37 -3.47
CA VAL A 376 32.47 -1.74 -4.64
C VAL A 376 33.64 -1.02 -5.32
N SER A 377 34.07 -1.50 -6.48
CA SER A 377 35.20 -0.88 -7.17
C SER A 377 34.83 0.54 -7.59
N THR A 378 35.33 1.53 -6.86
CA THR A 378 35.47 2.89 -7.37
C THR A 378 36.31 2.85 -8.64
N VAL A 379 35.92 3.62 -9.65
CA VAL A 379 36.37 3.69 -11.05
C VAL A 379 37.90 3.84 -11.28
N ARG A 380 38.74 3.84 -10.25
CA ARG A 380 40.19 4.06 -10.35
C ARG A 380 41.06 2.87 -10.79
N GLN A 381 40.50 1.70 -11.10
CA GLN A 381 41.29 0.53 -11.54
C GLN A 381 40.92 0.00 -12.94
N LEU A 382 40.05 0.68 -13.69
CA LEU A 382 39.70 0.28 -15.05
C LEU A 382 40.61 0.88 -16.14
N GLU A 383 41.57 1.74 -15.79
CA GLU A 383 42.53 2.31 -16.75
C GLU A 383 43.77 1.42 -17.02
N GLU A 384 43.95 0.31 -16.30
CA GLU A 384 45.13 -0.56 -16.48
C GLU A 384 44.90 -1.81 -17.36
N TRP A 385 43.68 -2.05 -17.87
CA TRP A 385 43.40 -3.18 -18.77
C TRP A 385 43.03 -2.70 -20.19
N GLN A 386 43.99 -2.05 -20.86
CA GLN A 386 43.99 -1.93 -22.32
C GLN A 386 45.16 -2.69 -22.92
N ALA A 387 44.87 -3.30 -24.07
CA ALA A 387 45.72 -4.10 -24.96
C ALA A 387 45.92 -5.57 -24.55
N ASP A 388 45.04 -6.44 -25.06
CA ASP A 388 45.47 -7.34 -26.15
C ASP A 388 44.25 -7.80 -26.96
N GLU A 389 44.26 -7.42 -28.24
CA GLU A 389 43.39 -7.97 -29.28
C GLU A 389 43.88 -9.38 -29.63
N ASN A 390 43.04 -10.40 -29.41
CA ASN A 390 42.99 -11.56 -30.28
C ASN A 390 41.69 -12.35 -30.05
N GLU A 391 40.91 -12.45 -31.12
CA GLU A 391 39.79 -13.37 -31.29
C GLU A 391 40.31 -14.82 -31.26
N GLU A 392 39.78 -15.65 -30.38
CA GLU A 392 39.49 -17.05 -30.69
C GLU A 392 38.52 -17.64 -29.64
N ALA A 393 37.52 -18.36 -30.15
CA ALA A 393 36.46 -19.00 -29.38
C ALA A 393 37.03 -20.09 -28.45
N ILE A 394 36.61 -20.10 -27.18
CA ILE A 394 36.91 -21.19 -26.25
C ILE A 394 35.59 -21.83 -25.82
N GLU A 395 35.33 -23.02 -26.38
CA GLU A 395 34.31 -23.96 -25.93
C GLU A 395 34.58 -24.39 -24.48
N LEU A 396 33.54 -24.36 -23.64
CA LEU A 396 33.59 -24.88 -22.27
C LEU A 396 33.51 -26.41 -22.28
N GLU A 397 34.65 -27.09 -22.17
CA GLU A 397 34.71 -28.51 -21.85
C GLU A 397 34.94 -28.72 -20.34
N CYS A 398 34.15 -29.63 -19.75
CA CYS A 398 34.19 -29.99 -18.34
C CYS A 398 35.56 -30.57 -17.94
N LEU A 399 36.25 -29.99 -16.96
CA LEU A 399 37.50 -30.52 -16.42
C LEU A 399 37.46 -30.76 -14.90
N GLU A 400 37.85 -31.99 -14.54
CA GLU A 400 38.13 -32.56 -13.23
C GLU A 400 39.28 -31.85 -12.46
N PRO A 401 39.44 -32.08 -11.13
CA PRO A 401 40.23 -31.21 -10.27
C PRO A 401 41.75 -31.36 -10.50
N ARG A 402 42.42 -30.25 -10.84
CA ARG A 402 43.89 -30.15 -10.87
C ARG A 402 44.45 -29.63 -9.55
N ALA A 403 45.60 -30.19 -9.17
CA ALA A 403 46.36 -29.88 -7.95
C ALA A 403 46.92 -28.44 -7.90
N LYS A 404 47.06 -27.92 -6.67
CA LYS A 404 47.49 -26.55 -6.30
C LYS A 404 48.84 -26.14 -6.93
N PRO A 405 49.01 -24.87 -7.38
CA PRO A 405 50.33 -24.29 -7.56
C PRO A 405 50.89 -23.81 -6.21
N SER A 406 52.20 -23.94 -6.01
CA SER A 406 52.93 -23.48 -4.83
C SER A 406 52.95 -21.95 -4.74
N ARG A 407 52.67 -21.41 -3.54
CA ARG A 407 52.82 -19.98 -3.22
C ARG A 407 54.31 -19.58 -3.20
N ASP A 408 54.57 -18.36 -3.64
CA ASP A 408 55.89 -17.74 -3.69
C ASP A 408 56.37 -17.35 -2.26
N PRO A 409 57.51 -17.88 -1.76
CA PRO A 409 58.01 -17.61 -0.41
C PRO A 409 58.29 -16.14 -0.11
N ALA A 410 58.50 -15.31 -1.14
CA ALA A 410 58.76 -13.88 -0.99
C ALA A 410 57.51 -13.10 -0.54
N LEU A 411 56.32 -13.57 -0.91
CA LEU A 411 55.06 -12.92 -0.55
C LEU A 411 54.67 -13.21 0.91
N ASP A 412 54.94 -14.43 1.39
CA ASP A 412 54.69 -14.79 2.79
C ASP A 412 55.64 -14.03 3.75
N ALA A 413 56.89 -13.78 3.34
CA ALA A 413 57.83 -12.98 4.13
C ALA A 413 57.44 -11.48 4.19
N LEU A 414 56.80 -10.97 3.13
CA LEU A 414 56.29 -9.59 3.07
C LEU A 414 55.04 -9.42 3.93
N ILE A 415 54.13 -10.40 3.94
CA ILE A 415 52.94 -10.42 4.80
C ILE A 415 53.36 -10.47 6.28
N GLN A 416 54.34 -11.30 6.61
CA GLN A 416 54.85 -11.44 7.98
C GLN A 416 55.58 -10.17 8.44
N ALA A 417 56.30 -9.49 7.55
CA ALA A 417 56.95 -8.22 7.85
C ALA A 417 55.96 -7.04 7.99
N THR A 418 54.80 -7.09 7.33
CA THR A 418 53.73 -6.09 7.52
C THR A 418 52.94 -6.32 8.81
N ASP A 419 52.75 -7.57 9.23
CA ASP A 419 52.09 -7.90 10.50
C ASP A 419 52.94 -7.48 11.73
N ASP A 420 54.27 -7.47 11.60
CA ASP A 420 55.20 -7.07 12.68
C ASP A 420 55.40 -5.53 12.81
N LEU A 421 54.91 -4.72 11.86
CA LEU A 421 55.16 -3.26 11.81
C LEU A 421 53.97 -2.39 12.29
N ASP A 422 52.82 -2.97 12.62
CA ASP A 422 51.62 -2.24 13.09
C ASP A 422 51.49 -2.21 14.63
N ILE A 423 52.62 -2.20 15.34
CA ILE A 423 52.70 -2.01 16.81
C ILE A 423 53.37 -0.66 17.12
N ASP A 424 52.57 0.41 17.16
CA ASP A 424 52.59 1.54 18.14
C ASP A 424 51.67 2.68 17.60
N SER A 425 50.88 3.44 18.36
CA SER A 425 50.83 3.73 19.79
C SER A 425 49.51 4.46 20.11
N SER A 426 48.66 3.83 20.93
CA SER A 426 47.85 4.55 21.93
C SER A 426 47.54 3.54 23.03
N GLU A 427 48.25 3.70 24.14
CA GLU A 427 48.16 2.93 25.37
C GLU A 427 46.70 2.74 25.82
N ASP A 428 46.22 1.50 25.75
CA ASP A 428 45.29 0.92 26.71
C ASP A 428 45.51 -0.60 26.67
N ASP A 429 46.63 -1.01 27.28
CA ASP A 429 46.91 -2.41 27.63
C ASP A 429 45.93 -2.86 28.70
N SER A 430 44.85 -3.51 28.26
CA SER A 430 44.19 -4.54 29.06
C SER A 430 44.19 -5.83 28.25
N ASP A 431 44.97 -6.81 28.70
CA ASP A 431 45.08 -8.19 28.17
C ASP A 431 43.77 -9.02 28.29
N ASP A 432 42.62 -8.38 28.56
CA ASP A 432 41.33 -9.00 28.84
C ASP A 432 40.26 -8.76 27.75
N ILE A 433 40.61 -8.22 26.57
CA ILE A 433 39.63 -8.04 25.47
C ILE A 433 39.55 -9.32 24.64
N ASP A 434 38.41 -10.01 24.69
CA ASP A 434 38.11 -11.23 23.92
C ASP A 434 38.47 -11.09 22.42
N GLU A 435 39.06 -12.15 21.85
CA GLU A 435 39.45 -12.23 20.43
C GLU A 435 38.27 -11.89 19.49
N ASP A 436 37.06 -12.25 19.91
CA ASP A 436 35.79 -11.97 19.23
C ASP A 436 35.47 -10.46 19.16
N GLU A 437 35.71 -9.70 20.23
CA GLU A 437 35.50 -8.25 20.22
C GLU A 437 36.47 -7.54 19.28
N ARG A 438 37.73 -7.99 19.22
CA ARG A 438 38.74 -7.43 18.31
C ARG A 438 38.37 -7.71 16.86
N ALA A 439 37.92 -8.93 16.55
CA ALA A 439 37.44 -9.31 15.23
C ALA A 439 36.23 -8.46 14.80
N PHE A 440 35.28 -8.24 15.70
CA PHE A 440 34.11 -7.40 15.44
C PHE A 440 34.46 -5.93 15.19
N ARG A 441 35.41 -5.37 15.96
CA ARG A 441 35.92 -3.99 15.73
C ARG A 441 36.55 -3.85 14.34
N ASN A 442 37.35 -4.82 13.91
CA ASN A 442 37.96 -4.82 12.59
C ASN A 442 36.92 -4.94 11.47
N TYR A 443 35.94 -5.82 11.63
CA TYR A 443 34.81 -5.97 10.70
C TYR A 443 34.04 -4.66 10.48
N LYS A 444 33.77 -3.92 11.56
CA LYS A 444 33.15 -2.59 11.46
C LYS A 444 34.07 -1.56 10.81
N LYS A 445 35.37 -1.57 11.12
CA LYS A 445 36.35 -0.68 10.48
C LYS A 445 36.35 -0.85 8.96
N GLU A 446 36.31 -2.09 8.47
CA GLU A 446 36.16 -2.40 7.05
C GLU A 446 34.87 -1.83 6.45
N TYR A 447 33.75 -1.92 7.15
CA TYR A 447 32.49 -1.31 6.71
C TYR A 447 32.62 0.20 6.50
N TYR A 448 33.13 0.92 7.49
CA TYR A 448 33.29 2.39 7.40
C TYR A 448 34.28 2.80 6.30
N MET A 449 35.35 2.03 6.08
CA MET A 449 36.32 2.28 5.00
C MET A 449 35.74 1.97 3.61
N ASN A 450 35.01 0.86 3.45
CA ASN A 450 34.53 0.41 2.15
C ASN A 450 33.20 1.06 1.71
N LYS A 451 32.26 1.30 2.63
CA LYS A 451 30.93 1.85 2.31
C LYS A 451 30.86 3.36 2.45
N LEU A 452 31.49 3.91 3.49
CA LEU A 452 31.48 5.35 3.77
C LEU A 452 32.74 6.06 3.28
N GLU A 453 33.67 5.33 2.66
CA GLU A 453 34.90 5.85 2.03
C GLU A 453 35.78 6.68 2.99
N TYR A 454 35.76 6.36 4.29
CA TYR A 454 36.63 7.01 5.27
C TYR A 454 38.08 6.55 5.12
N ALA A 455 39.00 7.50 4.96
CA ALA A 455 40.43 7.21 4.91
C ALA A 455 40.94 6.60 6.23
N ASN A 456 40.52 7.17 7.36
CA ASN A 456 40.83 6.69 8.71
C ASN A 456 39.57 6.74 9.58
N VAL A 457 39.28 5.65 10.29
CA VAL A 457 38.15 5.55 11.23
C VAL A 457 38.64 5.98 12.61
N THR A 458 38.45 7.25 12.97
CA THR A 458 38.77 7.77 14.30
C THR A 458 37.53 7.78 15.21
N PRO A 459 37.70 7.81 16.54
CA PRO A 459 36.59 7.95 17.48
C PRO A 459 35.73 9.20 17.22
N GLU A 460 36.33 10.28 16.72
CA GLU A 460 35.64 11.51 16.34
C GLU A 460 34.70 11.31 15.15
N VAL A 461 35.12 10.54 14.14
CA VAL A 461 34.28 10.19 12.98
C VAL A 461 33.08 9.37 13.44
N LEU A 462 33.30 8.35 14.29
CA LEU A 462 32.21 7.52 14.82
C LEU A 462 31.23 8.34 15.68
N ARG A 463 31.75 9.26 16.50
CA ARG A 463 30.91 10.19 17.27
C ARG A 463 30.07 11.09 16.35
N SER A 464 30.67 11.65 15.30
CA SER A 464 29.94 12.46 14.32
C SER A 464 28.84 11.67 13.60
N GLN A 465 29.09 10.39 13.28
CA GLN A 465 28.08 9.50 12.69
C GLN A 465 26.92 9.25 13.66
N ALA A 466 27.23 8.92 14.92
CA ALA A 466 26.22 8.71 15.95
C ALA A 466 25.36 9.97 16.18
N GLU A 467 26.00 11.13 16.35
CA GLU A 467 25.29 12.41 16.53
C GLU A 467 24.43 12.78 15.30
N GLY A 468 24.94 12.52 14.09
CA GLY A 468 24.21 12.73 12.85
C GLY A 468 22.95 11.86 12.75
N TYR A 469 23.07 10.59 13.11
CA TYR A 469 21.96 9.63 13.09
C TYR A 469 20.90 9.95 14.16
N VAL A 470 21.32 10.23 15.40
CA VAL A 470 20.40 10.60 16.49
C VAL A 470 19.63 11.88 16.16
N ARG A 471 20.32 12.89 15.60
CA ARG A 471 19.68 14.12 15.12
C ARG A 471 18.65 13.83 14.02
N ALA A 472 18.92 12.87 13.15
CA ALA A 472 17.99 12.47 12.11
C ALA A 472 16.70 11.83 12.66
N ILE A 473 16.83 10.94 13.65
CA ILE A 473 15.65 10.34 14.31
C ILE A 473 14.80 11.42 14.99
N GLN A 474 15.43 12.39 15.65
CA GLN A 474 14.70 13.52 16.25
C GLN A 474 14.00 14.39 15.19
N TRP A 475 14.65 14.61 14.04
CA TRP A 475 14.04 15.34 12.91
C TRP A 475 12.80 14.59 12.40
N ASN A 476 12.88 13.27 12.21
CA ASN A 476 11.75 12.43 11.78
C ASN A 476 10.59 12.51 12.78
N LEU A 477 10.87 12.36 14.08
CA LEU A 477 9.85 12.48 15.13
C LEU A 477 9.17 13.85 15.11
N HIS A 478 9.93 14.94 15.01
CA HIS A 478 9.33 16.25 14.87
C HIS A 478 8.48 16.36 13.60
N TYR A 479 8.93 15.82 12.47
CA TYR A 479 8.19 15.90 11.21
C TYR A 479 6.80 15.23 11.28
N TYR A 480 6.70 14.10 11.99
CA TYR A 480 5.44 13.37 12.16
C TYR A 480 4.53 13.98 13.21
N TYR A 481 5.08 14.42 14.35
CA TYR A 481 4.30 14.92 15.49
C TYR A 481 4.02 16.43 15.46
N ASN A 482 5.04 17.22 15.11
CA ASN A 482 5.04 18.68 15.23
C ASN A 482 5.02 19.39 13.86
N GLY A 483 5.19 18.65 12.76
CA GLY A 483 5.41 19.19 11.41
C GLY A 483 6.88 19.51 11.13
N CYS A 484 7.19 20.03 9.93
CA CYS A 484 8.58 20.21 9.48
C CYS A 484 9.37 21.15 10.39
N CYS A 485 10.38 20.63 11.10
CA CYS A 485 11.23 21.42 11.99
C CYS A 485 12.44 22.06 11.28
N SER A 486 12.83 21.55 10.10
CA SER A 486 13.85 22.15 9.25
C SER A 486 13.66 21.74 7.79
N TRP A 487 13.58 22.72 6.90
CA TRP A 487 13.52 22.52 5.45
C TRP A 487 14.89 22.23 4.83
N SER A 488 15.97 22.70 5.46
CA SER A 488 17.35 22.63 4.94
C SER A 488 18.16 21.47 5.53
N TRP A 489 17.75 20.90 6.66
CA TRP A 489 18.45 19.76 7.26
C TRP A 489 18.31 18.50 6.41
N TYR A 490 19.38 17.70 6.32
CA TYR A 490 19.40 16.38 5.70
C TYR A 490 20.49 15.51 6.33
N TYR A 491 20.36 14.18 6.20
CA TYR A 491 21.40 13.24 6.61
C TYR A 491 22.50 13.14 5.52
N PRO A 492 23.76 13.50 5.81
CA PRO A 492 24.79 13.72 4.79
C PRO A 492 25.58 12.45 4.39
N HIS A 493 25.01 11.27 4.58
CA HIS A 493 25.65 9.99 4.25
C HIS A 493 24.67 9.05 3.57
N HIS A 494 25.17 8.19 2.67
CA HIS A 494 24.34 7.19 1.98
C HIS A 494 24.03 5.96 2.86
N TYR A 495 24.78 5.77 3.96
CA TYR A 495 24.65 4.63 4.86
C TYR A 495 24.53 5.07 6.32
N ALA A 496 23.89 4.23 7.13
CA ALA A 496 23.75 4.43 8.58
C ALA A 496 24.92 3.77 9.33
N PRO A 497 25.31 4.28 10.51
CA PRO A 497 26.30 3.61 11.36
C PRO A 497 25.78 2.28 11.92
N TYR A 498 26.70 1.46 12.43
CA TYR A 498 26.33 0.28 13.23
C TYR A 498 25.68 0.71 14.56
N ILE A 499 24.72 -0.09 15.05
CA ILE A 499 23.98 0.19 16.28
C ILE A 499 24.94 0.28 17.48
N SER A 500 25.92 -0.62 17.53
CA SER A 500 26.97 -0.66 18.55
C SER A 500 27.87 0.58 18.61
N ASP A 501 27.90 1.41 17.56
CA ASP A 501 28.65 2.66 17.53
C ASP A 501 27.78 3.90 17.82
N ILE A 502 26.46 3.76 17.88
CA ILE A 502 25.53 4.82 18.29
C ILE A 502 25.52 4.88 19.82
N LYS A 503 26.53 5.54 20.41
CA LYS A 503 26.71 5.70 21.87
C LYS A 503 27.34 7.05 22.21
N GLY A 504 27.24 7.47 23.48
CA GLY A 504 27.84 8.69 24.00
C GLY A 504 27.08 9.97 23.61
N PHE A 505 25.76 9.89 23.47
CA PHE A 505 24.94 11.00 22.95
C PHE A 505 23.88 11.52 23.94
N ALA A 506 23.87 11.06 25.18
CA ALA A 506 22.89 11.49 26.19
C ALA A 506 22.86 13.02 26.40
N ASP A 507 24.01 13.69 26.29
CA ASP A 507 24.15 15.14 26.49
C ASP A 507 24.07 15.96 25.18
N LEU A 508 23.70 15.33 24.06
CA LEU A 508 23.65 15.99 22.76
C LEU A 508 22.55 17.05 22.70
N LYS A 509 22.90 18.25 22.25
CA LYS A 509 21.91 19.32 21.99
C LYS A 509 21.34 19.18 20.59
N LEU A 510 20.03 19.02 20.51
CA LEU A 510 19.28 18.86 19.27
C LEU A 510 18.52 20.15 18.98
N GLU A 511 19.10 20.98 18.11
CA GLU A 511 18.51 22.23 17.65
C GLU A 511 18.37 22.21 16.13
N PHE A 512 17.24 22.71 15.63
CA PHE A 512 16.91 22.76 14.21
C PHE A 512 16.54 24.18 13.82
N GLU A 513 17.13 24.67 12.74
CA GLU A 513 16.69 25.91 12.10
C GLU A 513 15.62 25.58 11.05
N LEU A 514 14.44 26.19 11.17
CA LEU A 514 13.32 25.94 10.25
C LEU A 514 13.72 26.18 8.79
N GLY A 515 14.50 27.23 8.52
CA GLY A 515 14.87 27.61 7.16
C GLY A 515 13.65 27.96 6.30
N LYS A 516 13.81 27.89 4.97
CA LYS A 516 12.72 28.06 4.01
C LYS A 516 12.70 26.86 3.05
N PRO A 517 11.50 26.43 2.60
CA PRO A 517 11.40 25.48 1.51
C PRO A 517 12.05 26.08 0.25
N PHE A 518 12.66 25.22 -0.57
CA PHE A 518 13.13 25.60 -1.89
C PHE A 518 11.97 26.13 -2.75
N ARG A 519 12.31 26.91 -3.78
CA ARG A 519 11.37 27.19 -4.86
C ARG A 519 11.22 25.97 -5.76
N PRO A 520 10.09 25.85 -6.50
CA PRO A 520 9.87 24.71 -7.37
C PRO A 520 11.03 24.41 -8.35
N PHE A 521 11.62 25.43 -8.98
CA PHE A 521 12.72 25.21 -9.93
C PHE A 521 14.04 24.87 -9.24
N GLU A 522 14.26 25.37 -8.02
CA GLU A 522 15.41 25.01 -7.20
C GLU A 522 15.34 23.53 -6.81
N GLN A 523 14.16 23.03 -6.42
CA GLN A 523 13.94 21.61 -6.20
C GLN A 523 14.10 20.78 -7.48
N LEU A 524 13.54 21.23 -8.61
CA LEU A 524 13.64 20.48 -9.86
C LEU A 524 15.09 20.27 -10.28
N LEU A 525 15.93 21.32 -10.24
CA LEU A 525 17.36 21.17 -10.52
C LEU A 525 18.05 20.26 -9.50
N ALA A 526 17.65 20.30 -8.24
CA ALA A 526 18.24 19.46 -7.20
C ALA A 526 17.87 17.97 -7.32
N VAL A 527 16.74 17.64 -7.96
CA VAL A 527 16.18 16.28 -7.96
C VAL A 527 16.24 15.60 -9.34
N LEU A 528 16.14 16.34 -10.44
CA LEU A 528 16.08 15.75 -11.78
C LEU A 528 17.46 15.35 -12.35
N PRO A 529 17.55 14.24 -13.10
CA PRO A 529 18.74 13.90 -13.89
C PRO A 529 18.82 14.73 -15.18
N ALA A 530 20.01 14.80 -15.78
CA ALA A 530 20.24 15.50 -17.05
C ALA A 530 19.37 14.98 -18.21
N ALA A 531 19.01 13.69 -18.19
CA ALA A 531 18.10 13.07 -19.16
C ALA A 531 16.71 13.75 -19.18
N SER A 532 16.21 14.22 -18.04
CA SER A 532 14.91 14.88 -17.90
C SER A 532 14.99 16.41 -17.94
N LYS A 533 16.07 17.00 -18.50
CA LYS A 533 16.27 18.46 -18.55
C LYS A 533 15.13 19.22 -19.24
N ALA A 534 14.43 18.58 -20.18
CA ALA A 534 13.30 19.18 -20.90
C ALA A 534 12.10 19.57 -19.99
N LEU A 535 12.04 19.02 -18.77
CA LEU A 535 11.03 19.38 -17.78
C LEU A 535 11.32 20.72 -17.06
N LEU A 536 12.53 21.24 -17.20
CA LEU A 536 12.97 22.54 -16.68
C LEU A 536 12.92 23.62 -17.78
N PRO A 537 12.80 24.91 -17.42
CA PRO A 537 13.06 26.02 -18.32
C PRO A 537 14.38 25.90 -19.09
N GLU A 538 14.38 26.28 -20.37
CA GLU A 538 15.55 26.18 -21.26
C GLU A 538 16.80 26.88 -20.72
N VAL A 539 16.60 27.98 -19.98
CA VAL A 539 17.67 28.77 -19.35
C VAL A 539 18.55 27.96 -18.38
N TYR A 540 18.05 26.84 -17.84
CA TYR A 540 18.78 25.99 -16.91
C TYR A 540 19.43 24.77 -17.56
N HIS A 541 19.10 24.43 -18.81
CA HIS A 541 19.58 23.19 -19.45
C HIS A 541 21.11 23.13 -19.49
N LYS A 542 21.76 24.27 -19.76
CA LYS A 542 23.22 24.37 -19.78
C LYS A 542 23.87 24.07 -18.43
N LEU A 543 23.17 24.33 -17.31
CA LEU A 543 23.70 24.03 -15.98
C LEU A 543 23.83 22.52 -15.73
N MET A 544 23.02 21.70 -16.39
CA MET A 544 23.02 20.24 -16.23
C MET A 544 23.97 19.54 -17.19
N THR A 545 24.20 20.09 -18.39
CA THR A 545 24.92 19.40 -19.48
C THR A 545 26.28 19.98 -19.81
N SER A 546 26.58 21.22 -19.40
CA SER A 546 27.87 21.84 -19.71
C SER A 546 28.94 21.39 -18.71
N GLU A 547 30.10 20.96 -19.22
CA GLU A 547 31.28 20.65 -18.40
C GLU A 547 31.81 21.88 -17.64
N GLU A 548 31.57 23.10 -18.16
CA GLU A 548 31.93 24.36 -17.50
C GLU A 548 30.98 24.72 -16.34
N SER A 549 29.91 23.95 -16.14
CA SER A 549 28.94 24.21 -15.07
C SER A 549 29.54 23.93 -13.70
N SER A 550 29.45 24.92 -12.81
CA SER A 550 29.84 24.78 -11.39
C SER A 550 29.13 23.62 -10.66
N ILE A 551 27.97 23.17 -11.18
CA ILE A 551 27.18 22.06 -10.64
C ILE A 551 27.20 20.81 -11.52
N GLY A 552 27.99 20.77 -12.61
CA GLY A 552 28.05 19.63 -13.54
C GLY A 552 28.39 18.30 -12.88
N LYS A 553 29.28 18.30 -11.87
CA LYS A 553 29.65 17.12 -11.07
C LYS A 553 28.47 16.42 -10.35
N TYR A 554 27.34 17.10 -10.20
CA TYR A 554 26.13 16.56 -9.56
C TYR A 554 25.23 15.82 -10.55
N TYR A 555 25.53 15.83 -11.86
CA TYR A 555 24.73 15.14 -12.87
C TYR A 555 25.58 14.08 -13.60
N PRO A 556 26.01 13.01 -12.89
CA PRO A 556 26.76 11.93 -13.54
C PRO A 556 25.85 11.20 -14.55
N GLU A 557 26.38 10.89 -15.73
CA GLU A 557 25.71 10.04 -16.73
C GLU A 557 25.60 8.60 -16.21
N ASP A 558 26.70 8.08 -15.66
CA ASP A 558 26.76 6.79 -15.00
C ASP A 558 26.96 6.91 -13.49
N PHE A 559 26.14 6.17 -12.74
CA PHE A 559 26.22 6.09 -11.28
C PHE A 559 26.14 4.64 -10.81
N GLN A 560 26.77 4.36 -9.67
CA GLN A 560 26.79 3.04 -9.07
C GLN A 560 25.55 2.80 -8.21
N THR A 561 25.11 1.54 -8.14
CA THR A 561 24.04 1.11 -7.25
C THR A 561 24.55 -0.01 -6.35
N ASP A 562 24.28 0.10 -5.04
CA ASP A 562 24.65 -0.92 -4.05
C ASP A 562 23.39 -1.61 -3.51
N LYS A 563 23.29 -2.93 -3.71
CA LYS A 563 22.17 -3.72 -3.21
C LYS A 563 22.16 -3.81 -1.68
N ASN A 564 23.29 -3.61 -0.99
CA ASN A 564 23.42 -3.57 0.49
C ASN A 564 22.51 -4.58 1.24
N GLY A 565 22.59 -5.87 0.88
CA GLY A 565 21.79 -6.94 1.49
C GLY A 565 20.32 -7.02 1.06
N LYS A 566 19.85 -6.10 0.20
CA LYS A 566 18.52 -6.13 -0.43
C LYS A 566 18.51 -7.09 -1.62
N ARG A 567 17.35 -7.72 -1.85
CA ARG A 567 17.17 -8.68 -2.95
C ARG A 567 16.74 -8.03 -4.26
N GLN A 568 16.09 -6.88 -4.18
CA GLN A 568 15.48 -6.21 -5.33
C GLN A 568 16.29 -4.99 -5.71
N GLU A 569 16.49 -4.77 -7.02
CA GLU A 569 17.27 -3.64 -7.54
C GLU A 569 16.64 -2.28 -7.22
N TRP A 570 15.31 -2.20 -7.16
CA TRP A 570 14.62 -0.99 -6.77
C TRP A 570 14.83 -0.62 -5.28
N GLU A 571 15.34 -1.52 -4.44
CA GLU A 571 15.72 -1.24 -3.04
C GLU A 571 17.19 -0.85 -2.89
N ALA A 572 17.99 -0.90 -3.96
CA ALA A 572 19.41 -0.58 -3.91
C ALA A 572 19.66 0.90 -3.57
N VAL A 573 20.79 1.19 -2.93
CA VAL A 573 21.26 2.54 -2.65
C VAL A 573 21.83 3.14 -3.94
N VAL A 574 21.39 4.35 -4.30
CA VAL A 574 21.88 5.09 -5.48
C VAL A 574 23.00 6.02 -5.03
N LEU A 575 24.22 5.76 -5.49
CA LEU A 575 25.40 6.52 -5.08
C LEU A 575 25.61 7.70 -6.02
N ILE A 576 24.98 8.82 -5.66
CA ILE A 576 25.12 10.12 -6.34
C ILE A 576 25.58 11.21 -5.36
N PRO A 577 26.38 12.20 -5.81
CA PRO A 577 26.90 13.23 -4.90
C PRO A 577 25.80 14.15 -4.36
N PHE A 578 25.81 14.44 -3.05
CA PHE A 578 24.83 15.33 -2.41
C PHE A 578 24.99 16.78 -2.87
N MET A 579 23.89 17.41 -3.32
CA MET A 579 23.94 18.76 -3.86
C MET A 579 24.17 19.81 -2.77
N ASP A 580 25.09 20.74 -3.02
CA ASP A 580 25.31 21.91 -2.17
C ASP A 580 24.32 23.02 -2.53
N GLU A 581 23.50 23.40 -1.55
CA GLU A 581 22.48 24.44 -1.68
C GLU A 581 23.07 25.81 -2.07
N LYS A 582 24.19 26.22 -1.49
CA LYS A 582 24.78 27.54 -1.77
C LYS A 582 25.31 27.60 -3.20
N LEU A 583 25.98 26.54 -3.64
CA LEU A 583 26.49 26.44 -5.02
C LEU A 583 25.34 26.41 -6.02
N LEU A 584 24.27 25.65 -5.75
CA LEU A 584 23.09 25.59 -6.60
C LEU A 584 22.46 26.98 -6.78
N LEU A 585 22.16 27.67 -5.68
CA LEU A 585 21.50 28.98 -5.73
C LEU A 585 22.38 30.05 -6.42
N GLN A 586 23.70 29.99 -6.24
CA GLN A 586 24.64 30.88 -6.93
C GLN A 586 24.66 30.61 -8.45
N ALA A 587 24.65 29.35 -8.87
CA ALA A 587 24.60 28.96 -10.27
C ALA A 587 23.28 29.36 -10.95
N MET A 588 22.15 29.31 -10.21
CA MET A 588 20.82 29.68 -10.73
C MET A 588 20.58 31.19 -10.82
N ALA A 589 21.23 32.00 -9.96
CA ALA A 589 21.02 33.44 -9.87
C ALA A 589 21.11 34.21 -11.22
N PRO A 590 22.08 33.96 -12.12
CA PRO A 590 22.09 34.61 -13.44
C PRO A 590 20.91 34.16 -14.32
N CYS A 591 20.65 32.86 -14.42
CA CYS A 591 19.57 32.28 -15.23
C CYS A 591 18.18 32.75 -14.77
N ASN A 592 17.98 32.96 -13.47
CA ASN A 592 16.70 33.42 -12.90
C ASN A 592 16.21 34.76 -13.46
N LYS A 593 17.11 35.60 -13.99
CA LYS A 593 16.74 36.89 -14.61
C LYS A 593 16.11 36.71 -15.98
N GLU A 594 16.44 35.63 -16.68
CA GLU A 594 16.00 35.34 -18.05
C GLU A 594 14.67 34.57 -18.10
N LEU A 595 14.12 34.18 -16.95
CA LEU A 595 12.81 33.52 -16.88
C LEU A 595 11.68 34.41 -17.41
N SER A 596 10.77 33.80 -18.17
CA SER A 596 9.51 34.40 -18.59
C SER A 596 8.57 34.67 -17.41
N GLU A 597 7.53 35.50 -17.61
CA GLU A 597 6.54 35.77 -16.55
C GLU A 597 5.77 34.52 -16.12
N GLU A 598 5.42 33.63 -17.06
CA GLU A 598 4.75 32.36 -16.76
C GLU A 598 5.63 31.47 -15.87
N GLU A 599 6.91 31.35 -16.21
CA GLU A 599 7.88 30.57 -15.44
C GLU A 599 8.12 31.17 -14.06
N ARG A 600 8.18 32.50 -13.94
CA ARG A 600 8.26 33.18 -12.64
C ARG A 600 7.04 32.89 -11.77
N ARG A 601 5.83 32.84 -12.35
CA ARG A 601 4.61 32.46 -11.63
C ARG A 601 4.67 31.00 -11.18
N ARG A 602 5.10 30.08 -12.06
CA ARG A 602 5.24 28.65 -11.74
C ARG A 602 6.32 28.37 -10.69
N ASN A 603 7.31 29.25 -10.56
CA ASN A 603 8.36 29.19 -9.54
C ASN A 603 7.97 29.84 -8.20
N SER A 604 6.69 30.17 -7.99
CA SER A 604 6.17 30.74 -6.75
C SER A 604 5.38 29.70 -5.95
N GLN A 605 5.19 29.97 -4.65
CA GLN A 605 4.38 29.13 -3.75
C GLN A 605 2.93 29.63 -3.75
N GLY A 606 1.99 28.70 -3.62
CA GLY A 606 0.56 28.97 -3.69
C GLY A 606 -0.24 28.41 -2.50
N PRO A 607 -1.43 28.98 -2.25
CA PRO A 607 -2.34 28.54 -1.20
C PRO A 607 -3.06 27.23 -1.56
N MET A 608 -3.66 26.61 -0.54
CA MET A 608 -4.67 25.57 -0.74
C MET A 608 -6.02 26.20 -1.13
N LEU A 609 -6.87 25.42 -1.79
CA LEU A 609 -8.22 25.84 -2.20
C LEU A 609 -9.26 25.15 -1.33
N ALA A 610 -10.04 25.92 -0.58
CA ALA A 610 -11.21 25.44 0.14
C ALA A 610 -12.48 25.77 -0.66
N CYS A 611 -13.12 24.73 -1.19
CA CYS A 611 -14.28 24.80 -2.06
C CYS A 611 -15.53 24.38 -1.27
N THR A 612 -16.59 25.18 -1.38
CA THR A 612 -17.87 24.97 -0.68
C THR A 612 -19.04 25.34 -1.58
N TYR A 613 -20.17 24.65 -1.44
CA TYR A 613 -21.37 24.96 -2.20
C TYR A 613 -22.03 26.27 -1.75
N THR A 614 -22.61 27.00 -2.69
CA THR A 614 -23.47 28.17 -2.48
C THR A 614 -24.69 28.11 -3.39
N ALA A 615 -25.87 28.39 -2.84
CA ALA A 615 -27.11 28.45 -3.63
C ALA A 615 -27.10 29.59 -4.68
N VAL A 616 -26.26 30.60 -4.50
CA VAL A 616 -26.10 31.71 -5.47
C VAL A 616 -25.30 31.23 -6.67
N ASP A 617 -25.83 31.46 -7.87
CA ASP A 617 -25.09 31.28 -9.12
C ASP A 617 -24.06 32.41 -9.28
N LEU A 618 -22.78 32.03 -9.30
CA LEU A 618 -21.63 32.91 -9.46
C LEU A 618 -21.31 33.19 -10.94
N GLY A 619 -22.12 32.67 -11.86
CA GLY A 619 -22.02 32.86 -13.30
C GLY A 619 -21.16 31.81 -13.99
N LYS A 620 -20.71 32.17 -15.21
CA LYS A 620 -19.93 31.29 -16.08
C LYS A 620 -18.52 31.06 -15.53
N TYR A 621 -18.04 29.82 -15.56
CA TYR A 621 -16.66 29.45 -15.19
C TYR A 621 -15.99 28.71 -16.36
N ASP A 622 -15.03 29.37 -17.01
CA ASP A 622 -14.34 28.82 -18.18
C ASP A 622 -13.45 27.63 -17.79
N ALA A 623 -13.51 26.57 -18.59
CA ALA A 623 -12.63 25.42 -18.44
C ALA A 623 -11.24 25.75 -19.00
N PRO A 624 -10.16 25.23 -18.38
CA PRO A 624 -8.80 25.57 -18.79
C PRO A 624 -8.42 25.07 -20.20
N LEU A 625 -8.68 23.80 -20.54
CA LEU A 625 -8.28 23.22 -21.85
C LEU A 625 -9.29 22.22 -22.42
N TYR A 626 -9.43 21.03 -21.80
CA TYR A 626 -10.07 19.86 -22.43
C TYR A 626 -11.56 19.71 -22.15
N PHE A 627 -12.07 20.42 -21.14
CA PHE A 627 -13.42 20.21 -20.62
C PHE A 627 -14.37 21.35 -21.02
N GLN A 628 -15.67 21.11 -20.88
CA GLN A 628 -16.69 22.09 -21.23
C GLN A 628 -16.77 23.19 -20.18
N THR A 629 -17.21 24.38 -20.58
CA THR A 629 -17.44 25.48 -19.63
C THR A 629 -18.66 25.19 -18.74
N ILE A 630 -18.54 25.51 -17.45
CA ILE A 630 -19.65 25.50 -16.51
C ILE A 630 -20.47 26.78 -16.70
N ASN A 631 -21.75 26.64 -17.07
CA ASN A 631 -22.64 27.79 -17.28
C ASN A 631 -23.17 28.39 -15.96
N HIS A 632 -23.38 27.55 -14.95
CA HIS A 632 -23.93 27.91 -13.65
C HIS A 632 -23.00 27.43 -12.54
N ASN A 633 -22.17 28.33 -12.01
CA ASN A 633 -21.18 28.01 -10.98
C ASN A 633 -21.76 28.23 -9.59
N HIS A 634 -21.82 27.18 -8.79
CA HIS A 634 -22.29 27.22 -7.40
C HIS A 634 -21.17 26.92 -6.39
N CYS A 635 -19.91 26.95 -6.81
CA CYS A 635 -18.75 26.68 -5.97
C CYS A 635 -18.07 27.97 -5.52
N LYS A 636 -18.11 28.24 -4.21
CA LYS A 636 -17.34 29.30 -3.58
C LYS A 636 -15.96 28.78 -3.20
N VAL A 637 -14.93 29.36 -3.82
CA VAL A 637 -13.52 29.04 -3.55
C VAL A 637 -12.91 30.06 -2.60
N LYS A 638 -12.31 29.59 -1.50
CA LYS A 638 -11.55 30.38 -0.54
C LYS A 638 -10.10 29.91 -0.51
N LEU A 639 -9.17 30.85 -0.61
CA LEU A 639 -7.73 30.57 -0.50
C LEU A 639 -7.35 30.36 0.97
N VAL A 640 -6.60 29.30 1.26
CA VAL A 640 -6.09 28.96 2.60
C VAL A 640 -4.58 28.80 2.53
N ASN A 641 -3.85 29.72 3.16
CA ASN A 641 -2.39 29.62 3.26
C ASN A 641 -2.00 28.55 4.29
N ILE A 642 -0.90 27.84 4.03
CA ILE A 642 -0.37 26.84 4.95
C ILE A 642 -0.02 27.44 6.33
N GLU A 643 0.41 28.70 6.37
CA GLU A 643 0.70 29.41 7.61
C GLU A 643 -0.54 29.57 8.51
N ASN A 644 -1.74 29.63 7.93
CA ASN A 644 -2.99 29.78 8.69
C ASN A 644 -3.44 28.48 9.36
N ILE A 645 -3.00 27.33 8.84
CA ILE A 645 -3.30 26.02 9.43
C ILE A 645 -2.17 25.52 10.33
N ARG A 646 -1.00 26.17 10.31
CA ARG A 646 0.14 25.75 11.10
C ARG A 646 -0.08 26.07 12.57
N VAL A 647 -0.18 25.03 13.39
CA VAL A 647 -0.41 25.17 14.84
C VAL A 647 0.94 25.28 15.56
N PRO A 648 1.13 26.29 16.44
CA PRO A 648 2.31 26.36 17.31
C PRO A 648 2.44 25.11 18.19
N ILE A 649 3.67 24.68 18.48
CA ILE A 649 3.94 23.39 19.15
C ILE A 649 3.26 23.31 20.53
N GLU A 650 3.23 24.43 21.24
CA GLU A 650 2.58 24.60 22.55
C GLU A 650 1.06 24.43 22.52
N ASN A 651 0.43 24.63 21.36
CA ASN A 651 -1.02 24.54 21.18
C ASN A 651 -1.45 23.21 20.54
N LEU A 652 -0.50 22.33 20.21
CA LEU A 652 -0.81 21.02 19.66
C LEU A 652 -1.45 20.12 20.72
N VAL A 653 -2.57 19.50 20.38
CA VAL A 653 -3.16 18.44 21.21
C VAL A 653 -2.39 17.14 20.99
N LYS A 654 -1.56 16.78 21.98
CA LYS A 654 -0.71 15.58 21.95
C LYS A 654 -1.40 14.39 22.63
N GLY A 655 -1.16 13.18 22.13
CA GLY A 655 -1.81 11.97 22.62
C GLY A 655 -3.31 11.91 22.30
N ALA A 656 -4.04 11.02 22.98
CA ALA A 656 -5.48 10.88 22.81
C ALA A 656 -6.23 12.17 23.20
N TYR A 657 -7.26 12.51 22.43
CA TYR A 657 -8.04 13.72 22.70
C TYR A 657 -8.90 13.54 23.97
N PRO A 658 -8.92 14.51 24.92
CA PRO A 658 -9.72 14.39 26.14
C PRO A 658 -11.23 14.24 25.86
N GLY A 659 -11.86 13.21 26.42
CA GLY A 659 -13.30 12.97 26.25
C GLY A 659 -13.68 12.12 25.03
N ALA A 660 -12.71 11.47 24.36
CA ALA A 660 -13.00 10.40 23.41
C ALA A 660 -13.78 9.27 24.10
N ASN A 661 -14.89 8.83 23.49
CA ASN A 661 -15.74 7.78 24.06
C ASN A 661 -15.42 6.46 23.35
N MET A 662 -14.75 5.56 24.07
CA MET A 662 -14.31 4.26 23.57
C MET A 662 -15.22 3.10 24.03
N ASP A 663 -16.30 3.40 24.75
CA ASP A 663 -17.23 2.40 25.29
C ASP A 663 -18.41 2.13 24.34
N VAL A 664 -18.76 3.11 23.51
CA VAL A 664 -19.81 2.99 22.48
C VAL A 664 -19.23 2.37 21.23
N TYR A 665 -19.94 1.38 20.66
CA TYR A 665 -19.56 0.77 19.40
C TYR A 665 -19.91 1.68 18.22
N TYR A 666 -18.91 2.04 17.41
CA TYR A 666 -19.13 2.75 16.15
C TYR A 666 -19.18 1.75 14.99
N PRO A 667 -20.33 1.61 14.29
CA PRO A 667 -20.48 0.65 13.21
C PRO A 667 -19.37 0.76 12.15
N GLY A 668 -18.71 -0.37 11.87
CA GLY A 668 -17.60 -0.53 10.93
C GLY A 668 -16.24 -0.03 11.43
N PHE A 669 -16.14 0.32 12.71
CA PHE A 669 -14.86 0.40 13.43
C PHE A 669 -14.73 -0.82 14.36
N PRO A 670 -14.00 -1.87 13.93
CA PRO A 670 -13.93 -3.12 14.67
C PRO A 670 -13.19 -2.98 16.00
N THR A 671 -13.55 -3.85 16.95
CA THR A 671 -12.97 -3.91 18.31
C THR A 671 -13.04 -5.32 18.89
N LEU A 672 -12.05 -5.68 19.69
CA LEU A 672 -11.92 -6.93 20.44
C LEU A 672 -12.69 -6.90 21.77
N LYS A 673 -13.04 -5.72 22.29
CA LYS A 673 -13.50 -5.51 23.68
C LYS A 673 -14.78 -6.25 24.08
N HIS A 674 -15.65 -6.57 23.13
CA HIS A 674 -17.00 -7.09 23.42
C HIS A 674 -17.06 -8.58 23.79
N LEU A 675 -15.98 -9.35 23.61
CA LEU A 675 -15.89 -10.74 24.04
C LEU A 675 -14.75 -10.92 25.05
N LYS A 676 -14.90 -11.90 25.96
CA LYS A 676 -13.81 -12.31 26.84
C LYS A 676 -12.87 -13.24 26.08
N TYR A 677 -11.57 -12.97 26.10
CA TYR A 677 -10.58 -13.78 25.40
C TYR A 677 -9.24 -13.83 26.13
N THR A 678 -8.39 -14.75 25.70
CA THR A 678 -6.94 -14.71 25.99
C THR A 678 -6.18 -14.61 24.68
N ALA A 679 -5.02 -13.94 24.69
CA ALA A 679 -4.21 -13.73 23.49
C ALA A 679 -2.80 -14.27 23.72
N LYS A 680 -2.22 -14.94 22.70
CA LYS A 680 -0.87 -15.49 22.74
C LYS A 680 -0.22 -15.45 21.35
N LEU A 681 1.07 -15.15 21.30
CA LEU A 681 1.86 -15.28 20.08
C LEU A 681 2.13 -16.75 19.76
N LYS A 682 1.82 -17.18 18.53
CA LYS A 682 2.00 -18.57 18.09
C LYS A 682 2.25 -18.66 16.59
N LYS A 683 3.10 -19.61 16.17
CA LYS A 683 3.30 -19.97 14.76
C LYS A 683 2.11 -20.80 14.26
N SER A 684 1.05 -20.14 13.79
CA SER A 684 -0.19 -20.81 13.34
C SER A 684 -0.36 -20.89 11.82
N ARG A 685 0.64 -20.44 11.02
CA ARG A 685 0.58 -20.42 9.54
C ARG A 685 -0.71 -19.78 9.00
N VAL A 686 -1.15 -18.68 9.61
CA VAL A 686 -2.33 -17.94 9.16
C VAL A 686 -2.16 -17.52 7.70
N LYS A 687 -3.23 -17.59 6.94
CA LYS A 687 -3.26 -17.26 5.52
C LYS A 687 -4.09 -16.00 5.31
N VAL A 688 -3.47 -14.84 5.49
CA VAL A 688 -4.09 -13.53 5.23
C VAL A 688 -4.10 -13.27 3.73
N PHE A 689 -2.95 -13.43 3.08
CA PHE A 689 -2.76 -13.27 1.63
C PHE A 689 -2.77 -14.61 0.88
N GLU A 690 -2.11 -14.70 -0.28
CA GLU A 690 -2.10 -15.91 -1.12
C GLU A 690 -1.32 -17.07 -0.50
N GLN A 691 -0.33 -16.76 0.34
CA GLN A 691 0.54 -17.73 0.99
C GLN A 691 0.37 -17.70 2.51
N PRO A 692 0.48 -18.86 3.19
CA PRO A 692 0.54 -18.91 4.65
C PRO A 692 1.74 -18.14 5.20
N SER A 693 1.54 -17.45 6.33
CA SER A 693 2.60 -16.76 7.03
C SER A 693 3.66 -17.73 7.56
N ARG A 694 4.91 -17.27 7.59
CA ARG A 694 6.06 -18.00 8.14
C ARG A 694 6.38 -17.58 9.58
N TYR A 695 5.82 -16.45 10.04
CA TYR A 695 6.13 -15.83 11.32
C TYR A 695 5.06 -16.15 12.37
N GLU A 696 5.28 -15.65 13.58
CA GLU A 696 4.30 -15.70 14.66
C GLU A 696 3.19 -14.68 14.46
N SER A 697 1.96 -15.08 14.77
CA SER A 697 0.78 -14.22 14.76
C SER A 697 0.18 -14.16 16.16
N MET A 698 -0.49 -13.06 16.48
CA MET A 698 -1.27 -12.92 17.70
C MET A 698 -2.56 -13.74 17.57
N ILE A 699 -2.60 -14.89 18.24
CA ILE A 699 -3.75 -15.79 18.24
C ILE A 699 -4.65 -15.48 19.41
N ILE A 700 -5.93 -15.26 19.12
CA ILE A 700 -6.93 -14.91 20.13
C ILE A 700 -7.82 -16.12 20.39
N GLN A 701 -7.87 -16.57 21.64
CA GLN A 701 -8.71 -17.67 22.09
C GLN A 701 -9.92 -17.12 22.84
N VAL A 702 -11.11 -17.36 22.29
CA VAL A 702 -12.38 -16.93 22.90
C VAL A 702 -12.63 -17.75 24.16
N LEU A 703 -12.90 -17.08 25.28
CA LEU A 703 -13.29 -17.73 26.54
C LEU A 703 -14.80 -17.99 26.51
N GLN A 704 -15.20 -19.21 26.86
CA GLN A 704 -16.61 -19.58 26.94
C GLN A 704 -17.20 -19.03 28.25
N ASP A 705 -18.27 -18.24 28.17
CA ASP A 705 -19.09 -17.91 29.36
C ASP A 705 -19.85 -19.16 29.79
N GLU A 706 -19.73 -19.57 31.06
CA GLU A 706 -20.39 -20.77 31.58
C GLU A 706 -21.92 -20.74 31.41
N GLU A 707 -22.53 -19.56 31.40
CA GLU A 707 -23.98 -19.36 31.16
C GLU A 707 -24.41 -19.66 29.71
N LYS A 708 -23.58 -19.32 28.71
CA LYS A 708 -23.86 -19.59 27.27
C LYS A 708 -23.45 -21.00 26.84
N ASN A 709 -22.82 -21.77 27.74
CA ASN A 709 -22.18 -23.05 27.46
C ASN A 709 -23.04 -24.27 27.86
N GLN A 710 -24.26 -24.03 28.33
CA GLN A 710 -25.24 -25.06 28.66
C GLN A 710 -25.83 -25.66 27.37
N GLU A 711 -26.22 -26.93 27.40
CA GLU A 711 -26.93 -27.58 26.27
C GLU A 711 -28.30 -26.92 25.98
N GLU A 712 -28.78 -26.09 26.90
CA GLU A 712 -29.98 -25.28 26.73
C GLU A 712 -29.74 -24.14 25.74
N ILE A 713 -30.49 -24.16 24.65
CA ILE A 713 -30.42 -23.14 23.60
C ILE A 713 -31.08 -21.86 24.10
N PRO A 714 -30.43 -20.69 23.95
CA PRO A 714 -31.00 -19.41 24.36
C PRO A 714 -32.12 -18.99 23.40
N VAL A 715 -33.34 -19.49 23.67
CA VAL A 715 -34.54 -19.24 22.86
C VAL A 715 -34.86 -17.74 22.77
N GLU A 716 -34.50 -16.97 23.81
CA GLU A 716 -34.63 -15.51 23.88
C GLU A 716 -33.87 -14.75 22.78
N LEU A 717 -32.83 -15.36 22.20
CA LEU A 717 -32.09 -14.77 21.09
C LEU A 717 -32.76 -14.99 19.72
N LEU A 718 -33.74 -15.89 19.60
CA LEU A 718 -34.44 -16.15 18.34
C LEU A 718 -35.28 -14.94 17.92
N GLY A 719 -35.02 -14.43 16.72
CA GLY A 719 -35.66 -13.23 16.18
C GLY A 719 -35.08 -11.91 16.71
N ALA A 720 -34.12 -11.96 17.64
CA ALA A 720 -33.45 -10.77 18.17
C ALA A 720 -32.41 -10.21 17.18
N ASN A 721 -32.18 -8.90 17.25
CA ASN A 721 -31.06 -8.25 16.57
C ASN A 721 -29.81 -8.40 17.42
N VAL A 722 -28.74 -8.89 16.81
CA VAL A 722 -27.45 -9.17 17.43
C VAL A 722 -26.32 -8.70 16.53
N PHE A 723 -25.09 -8.69 17.04
CA PHE A 723 -23.90 -8.43 16.25
C PHE A 723 -23.12 -9.74 16.04
N VAL A 724 -22.69 -9.96 14.79
CA VAL A 724 -21.95 -11.15 14.34
C VAL A 724 -20.67 -10.76 13.61
N GLY A 725 -19.76 -11.71 13.40
CA GLY A 725 -18.53 -11.48 12.64
C GLY A 725 -17.38 -10.88 13.44
N TRP A 726 -17.42 -10.96 14.78
CA TRP A 726 -16.39 -10.43 15.68
C TRP A 726 -14.95 -10.75 15.22
N PRO A 727 -14.04 -9.75 15.21
CA PRO A 727 -14.21 -8.38 15.71
C PRO A 727 -14.85 -7.37 14.74
N HIS A 728 -15.07 -7.77 13.49
CA HIS A 728 -15.75 -6.96 12.46
C HIS A 728 -17.27 -7.09 12.63
N LEU A 729 -17.78 -6.48 13.69
CA LEU A 729 -19.16 -6.63 14.11
C LEU A 729 -20.12 -6.02 13.09
N VAL A 730 -20.99 -6.86 12.54
CA VAL A 730 -22.11 -6.45 11.69
C VAL A 730 -23.42 -6.81 12.37
N GLU A 731 -24.38 -5.89 12.33
CA GLU A 731 -25.72 -6.16 12.86
C GLU A 731 -26.44 -7.21 12.00
N GLY A 732 -27.13 -8.13 12.64
CA GLY A 732 -27.92 -9.17 11.99
C GLY A 732 -29.04 -9.69 12.88
N ARG A 733 -29.97 -10.41 12.28
CA ARG A 733 -31.12 -11.00 12.98
C ARG A 733 -31.02 -12.52 12.98
N ILE A 734 -31.17 -13.13 14.16
CA ILE A 734 -31.11 -14.58 14.30
C ILE A 734 -32.42 -15.19 13.78
N VAL A 735 -32.31 -16.06 12.77
CA VAL A 735 -33.45 -16.79 12.19
C VAL A 735 -33.59 -18.17 12.81
N SER A 736 -32.48 -18.86 13.04
CA SER A 736 -32.51 -20.16 13.71
C SER A 736 -31.26 -20.42 14.55
N ILE A 737 -31.40 -21.27 15.56
CA ILE A 737 -30.29 -21.77 16.38
C ILE A 737 -30.30 -23.29 16.29
N SER A 738 -29.18 -23.91 15.96
CA SER A 738 -29.04 -25.36 15.84
C SER A 738 -27.93 -25.90 16.71
N ASN A 739 -28.15 -27.09 17.26
CA ASN A 739 -27.12 -27.95 17.82
C ASN A 739 -27.04 -29.26 16.99
N ALA A 740 -26.25 -30.23 17.43
CA ALA A 740 -26.08 -31.49 16.71
C ALA A 740 -27.34 -32.38 16.61
N LYS A 741 -28.40 -32.09 17.39
CA LYS A 741 -29.61 -32.93 17.49
C LYS A 741 -30.88 -32.21 17.02
N THR A 742 -30.97 -30.91 17.25
CA THR A 742 -32.20 -30.11 17.19
C THR A 742 -31.91 -28.73 16.61
N ARG A 743 -32.87 -28.19 15.86
CA ARG A 743 -32.82 -26.87 15.24
C ARG A 743 -34.10 -26.11 15.61
N TYR A 744 -33.94 -24.86 16.06
CA TYR A 744 -35.01 -23.98 16.52
C TYR A 744 -35.15 -22.84 15.52
N VAL A 745 -36.30 -22.70 14.88
CA VAL A 745 -36.55 -21.72 13.81
C VAL A 745 -37.54 -20.67 14.30
N SER A 746 -37.21 -19.39 14.17
CA SER A 746 -38.08 -18.27 14.55
C SER A 746 -39.31 -18.19 13.64
N MET A 747 -40.47 -17.91 14.24
CA MET A 747 -41.74 -17.67 13.55
C MET A 747 -41.98 -16.18 13.24
N GLY A 748 -40.98 -15.32 13.41
CA GLY A 748 -41.07 -13.88 13.09
C GLY A 748 -41.58 -12.97 14.22
N THR A 749 -42.01 -13.55 15.35
CA THR A 749 -42.28 -12.81 16.59
C THR A 749 -41.35 -13.31 17.70
N ALA A 750 -40.95 -12.39 18.59
CA ALA A 750 -40.07 -12.72 19.72
C ALA A 750 -40.69 -13.85 20.57
N ASN A 751 -39.88 -14.85 20.92
CA ASN A 751 -40.26 -16.04 21.69
C ASN A 751 -41.24 -17.03 21.03
N GLN A 752 -41.53 -16.91 19.72
CA GLN A 752 -42.23 -17.97 18.97
C GLN A 752 -41.27 -18.71 18.03
N TYR A 753 -41.20 -20.04 18.19
CA TYR A 753 -40.29 -20.89 17.43
C TYR A 753 -40.90 -22.25 17.12
N ASN A 754 -40.42 -22.87 16.04
CA ASN A 754 -40.64 -24.27 15.70
C ASN A 754 -39.37 -25.07 15.97
N THR A 755 -39.53 -26.32 16.40
CA THR A 755 -38.42 -27.26 16.61
C THR A 755 -38.39 -28.29 15.49
N GLU A 756 -37.22 -28.45 14.88
CA GLU A 756 -36.93 -29.44 13.85
C GLU A 756 -35.85 -30.41 14.35
N ASP A 757 -36.12 -31.72 14.28
CA ASP A 757 -35.12 -32.73 14.61
C ASP A 757 -34.09 -32.86 13.47
N GLN A 758 -32.81 -32.72 13.80
CA GLN A 758 -31.74 -32.98 12.84
C GLN A 758 -31.48 -34.48 12.73
N LYS A 759 -31.90 -35.07 11.61
CA LYS A 759 -31.68 -36.49 11.31
C LYS A 759 -30.21 -36.83 11.01
N ASP A 760 -29.39 -35.84 10.64
CA ASP A 760 -27.99 -36.04 10.27
C ASP A 760 -27.06 -35.01 10.92
N ALA A 761 -26.39 -35.43 12.00
CA ALA A 761 -25.37 -34.64 12.70
C ALA A 761 -24.07 -34.46 11.89
N SER A 762 -23.92 -35.10 10.72
CA SER A 762 -22.74 -34.93 9.86
C SER A 762 -22.67 -33.52 9.27
N MET A 763 -23.80 -32.94 8.88
CA MET A 763 -23.87 -31.59 8.31
C MET A 763 -23.41 -30.54 9.32
N PHE A 764 -23.95 -30.59 10.54
CA PHE A 764 -23.53 -29.71 11.64
C PHE A 764 -22.02 -29.82 11.93
N ARG A 765 -21.46 -31.03 11.94
CA ARG A 765 -20.03 -31.26 12.19
C ARG A 765 -19.14 -30.74 11.06
N ASN A 766 -19.55 -30.90 9.81
CA ASN A 766 -18.79 -30.39 8.66
C ASN A 766 -18.81 -28.86 8.60
N GLU A 767 -19.98 -28.25 8.83
CA GLU A 767 -20.12 -26.80 8.89
C GLU A 767 -19.34 -26.19 10.05
N SER A 768 -19.43 -26.77 11.25
CA SER A 768 -18.68 -26.29 12.41
C SER A 768 -17.18 -26.44 12.21
N ALA A 769 -16.70 -27.56 11.66
CA ALA A 769 -15.30 -27.76 11.33
C ALA A 769 -14.79 -26.72 10.32
N GLY A 770 -15.57 -26.43 9.26
CA GLY A 770 -15.22 -25.41 8.27
C GLY A 770 -15.17 -24.00 8.84
N ILE A 771 -16.08 -23.66 9.76
CA ILE A 771 -16.07 -22.36 10.46
C ILE A 771 -14.86 -22.25 11.38
N ILE A 772 -14.57 -23.27 12.18
CA ILE A 772 -13.40 -23.30 13.07
C ILE A 772 -12.11 -23.13 12.26
N GLU A 773 -11.98 -23.84 11.14
CA GLU A 773 -10.83 -23.74 10.26
C GLU A 773 -10.71 -22.33 9.66
N ARG A 774 -11.83 -21.74 9.21
CA ARG A 774 -11.84 -20.37 8.67
C ARG A 774 -11.40 -19.34 9.71
N TYR A 775 -11.96 -19.36 10.92
CA TYR A 775 -11.59 -18.42 11.99
C TYR A 775 -10.11 -18.57 12.37
N LYS A 776 -9.62 -19.81 12.49
CA LYS A 776 -8.22 -20.07 12.83
C LYS A 776 -7.26 -19.66 11.73
N ASN A 777 -7.50 -20.08 10.49
CA ASN A 777 -6.57 -19.90 9.38
C ASN A 777 -6.61 -18.49 8.80
N ARG A 778 -7.77 -17.82 8.77
CA ARG A 778 -7.90 -16.46 8.21
C ARG A 778 -7.80 -15.36 9.26
N LEU A 779 -8.47 -15.52 10.40
CA LEU A 779 -8.60 -14.47 11.42
C LEU A 779 -7.63 -14.65 12.61
N GLY A 780 -6.98 -15.80 12.74
CA GLY A 780 -6.14 -16.09 13.90
C GLY A 780 -6.96 -16.23 15.20
N ILE A 781 -8.23 -16.61 15.10
CA ILE A 781 -9.13 -16.74 16.25
C ILE A 781 -9.40 -18.23 16.52
N GLU A 782 -9.11 -18.68 17.73
CA GLU A 782 -9.45 -20.00 18.25
C GLU A 782 -10.77 -19.92 19.01
N VAL A 783 -11.89 -20.28 18.34
CA VAL A 783 -13.25 -20.23 18.89
C VAL A 783 -13.60 -21.37 19.86
N GLY A 784 -12.74 -22.39 19.97
CA GLY A 784 -12.97 -23.59 20.79
C GLY A 784 -13.99 -24.56 20.18
N GLU A 785 -14.58 -25.41 21.03
CA GLU A 785 -15.63 -26.34 20.64
C GLU A 785 -16.95 -25.59 20.36
N VAL A 786 -17.57 -25.88 19.21
CA VAL A 786 -18.85 -25.27 18.81
C VAL A 786 -20.00 -26.22 19.15
N LYS A 787 -20.70 -25.93 20.24
CA LYS A 787 -21.87 -26.70 20.69
C LYS A 787 -23.17 -26.30 20.01
N ALA A 788 -23.29 -25.02 19.65
CA ALA A 788 -24.46 -24.45 18.98
C ALA A 788 -24.03 -23.43 17.91
N MET A 789 -24.80 -23.35 16.83
CA MET A 789 -24.62 -22.41 15.74
C MET A 789 -25.90 -21.60 15.53
N CYS A 790 -25.75 -20.34 15.14
CA CYS A 790 -26.85 -19.46 14.80
C CYS A 790 -26.83 -19.13 13.32
N GLN A 791 -27.97 -19.27 12.67
CA GLN A 791 -28.21 -18.73 11.34
C GLN A 791 -28.72 -17.32 11.44
N VAL A 792 -27.98 -16.40 10.84
CA VAL A 792 -28.21 -14.96 10.95
C VAL A 792 -28.41 -14.37 9.56
N GLN A 793 -29.43 -13.54 9.42
CA GLN A 793 -29.59 -12.64 8.27
C GLN A 793 -28.88 -11.33 8.60
N VAL A 794 -27.84 -11.00 7.84
CA VAL A 794 -27.05 -9.78 8.05
C VAL A 794 -27.84 -8.56 7.58
N MET A 795 -27.76 -7.44 8.30
CA MET A 795 -28.38 -6.18 7.88
C MET A 795 -27.70 -5.66 6.61
N ILE A 796 -28.49 -5.33 5.59
CA ILE A 796 -28.01 -4.79 4.31
C ILE A 796 -28.28 -3.29 4.16
N GLY A 797 -29.18 -2.75 4.98
CA GLY A 797 -29.55 -1.35 4.93
C GLY A 797 -30.81 -1.04 5.72
N ARG A 798 -31.43 0.09 5.40
CA ARG A 798 -32.67 0.55 6.02
C ARG A 798 -33.64 0.97 4.93
N LYS A 799 -34.93 0.69 5.13
CA LYS A 799 -36.01 1.09 4.24
C LYS A 799 -36.99 1.96 5.00
N TYR A 800 -37.51 2.99 4.34
CA TYR A 800 -38.66 3.72 4.84
C TYR A 800 -39.93 2.92 4.52
N GLU A 801 -40.69 2.57 5.55
CA GLU A 801 -41.97 1.87 5.42
C GLU A 801 -43.13 2.80 5.79
N LEU A 802 -44.16 2.78 4.95
CA LEU A 802 -45.37 3.57 5.15
C LEU A 802 -46.37 2.76 5.96
N THR A 803 -46.64 3.24 7.18
CA THR A 803 -47.71 2.66 8.00
C THR A 803 -49.08 2.92 7.36
N PRO A 804 -50.10 2.09 7.64
CA PRO A 804 -51.47 2.31 7.15
C PRO A 804 -52.08 3.68 7.52
N ASN A 805 -51.52 4.33 8.55
CA ASN A 805 -51.94 5.66 9.02
C ASN A 805 -51.19 6.81 8.33
N GLY A 806 -50.33 6.53 7.34
CA GLY A 806 -49.57 7.53 6.59
C GLY A 806 -48.28 8.02 7.27
N ALA A 807 -47.93 7.49 8.45
CA ALA A 807 -46.65 7.78 9.10
C ALA A 807 -45.53 6.91 8.52
N LEU A 808 -44.33 7.47 8.40
CA LEU A 808 -43.13 6.75 7.94
C LEU A 808 -42.32 6.23 9.12
N THR A 809 -41.98 4.95 9.07
CA THR A 809 -41.03 4.30 10.00
C THR A 809 -39.79 3.86 9.23
N LEU A 810 -38.61 4.08 9.81
CA LEU A 810 -37.36 3.60 9.22
C LEU A 810 -37.08 2.20 9.76
N GLU A 811 -37.26 1.18 8.94
CA GLU A 811 -37.06 -0.22 9.32
C GLU A 811 -35.73 -0.77 8.80
N LYS A 812 -35.14 -1.71 9.55
CA LYS A 812 -33.92 -2.42 9.16
C LYS A 812 -34.24 -3.46 8.08
N GLN A 813 -33.47 -3.44 7.00
CA GLN A 813 -33.55 -4.41 5.92
C GLN A 813 -32.46 -5.46 6.10
N PHE A 814 -32.85 -6.73 6.07
CA PHE A 814 -31.95 -7.86 6.24
C PHE A 814 -31.79 -8.63 4.93
N SER A 815 -30.64 -9.30 4.78
CA SER A 815 -30.35 -10.16 3.64
C SER A 815 -31.34 -11.32 3.55
N GLU A 816 -31.70 -11.70 2.33
CA GLU A 816 -32.44 -12.93 2.06
C GLU A 816 -31.60 -14.18 2.38
N PHE A 817 -30.27 -14.07 2.25
CA PHE A 817 -29.33 -15.14 2.54
C PHE A 817 -29.00 -15.19 4.03
N THR A 818 -28.86 -16.41 4.55
CA THR A 818 -28.43 -16.66 5.93
C THR A 818 -26.97 -17.09 5.97
N ALA A 819 -26.27 -16.71 7.03
CA ALA A 819 -24.91 -17.15 7.32
C ALA A 819 -24.84 -17.78 8.71
N ASN A 820 -24.01 -18.82 8.84
CA ASN A 820 -23.80 -19.55 10.09
C ASN A 820 -22.69 -18.88 10.93
N TYR A 821 -22.97 -18.64 12.20
CA TYR A 821 -22.01 -18.14 13.19
C TYR A 821 -22.04 -19.01 14.47
N PRO A 822 -20.88 -19.28 15.11
CA PRO A 822 -20.87 -19.93 16.41
C PRO A 822 -21.59 -19.08 17.47
N LEU A 823 -22.38 -19.70 18.34
CA LEU A 823 -23.12 -18.98 19.39
C LEU A 823 -22.18 -18.16 20.30
N GLN A 824 -20.99 -18.70 20.61
CA GLN A 824 -20.02 -18.03 21.48
C GLN A 824 -19.39 -16.77 20.89
N THR A 825 -19.52 -16.53 19.58
CA THR A 825 -19.00 -15.30 18.94
C THR A 825 -20.07 -14.24 18.73
N ILE A 826 -21.29 -14.48 19.21
CA ILE A 826 -22.40 -13.53 19.13
C ILE A 826 -22.32 -12.52 20.26
N VAL A 827 -22.43 -11.25 19.87
CA VAL A 827 -22.46 -10.11 20.78
C VAL A 827 -23.88 -9.53 20.77
N SER A 828 -24.47 -9.33 21.95
CA SER A 828 -25.82 -8.77 22.11
C SER A 828 -25.79 -7.66 23.17
N GLY A 829 -26.75 -6.73 23.09
CA GLY A 829 -26.96 -5.69 24.12
C GLY A 829 -25.87 -4.63 24.22
N ILE A 830 -25.09 -4.39 23.15
CA ILE A 830 -24.10 -3.31 23.11
C ILE A 830 -24.75 -1.98 22.70
N GLU A 831 -24.30 -0.88 23.30
CA GLU A 831 -24.67 0.46 22.86
C GLU A 831 -23.91 0.78 21.57
N SER A 832 -24.65 0.98 20.49
CA SER A 832 -24.09 1.33 19.17
C SER A 832 -24.44 2.76 18.81
N TYR A 833 -23.46 3.50 18.28
CA TYR A 833 -23.68 4.82 17.73
C TYR A 833 -24.58 4.74 16.49
N GLU A 834 -25.69 5.47 16.50
CA GLU A 834 -26.58 5.63 15.35
C GLU A 834 -26.46 7.04 14.79
N SER A 835 -25.87 7.17 13.59
CA SER A 835 -25.73 8.44 12.88
C SER A 835 -27.04 8.95 12.26
N HIS A 836 -27.93 8.03 11.86
CA HIS A 836 -29.11 8.35 11.08
C HIS A 836 -30.29 8.76 11.96
N ARG A 837 -30.61 10.06 11.98
CA ARG A 837 -31.94 10.52 12.35
C ARG A 837 -32.92 10.22 11.21
N THR A 838 -34.20 9.99 11.52
CA THR A 838 -35.26 9.94 10.52
C THR A 838 -35.29 11.28 9.77
N LEU A 839 -34.76 11.27 8.54
CA LEU A 839 -34.68 12.47 7.69
C LEU A 839 -36.09 12.91 7.27
N PHE A 840 -36.97 11.94 7.05
CA PHE A 840 -38.33 12.17 6.56
C PHE A 840 -39.36 11.77 7.61
N ARG A 841 -40.38 12.62 7.80
CA ARG A 841 -41.45 12.38 8.76
C ARG A 841 -42.75 11.98 8.07
N ASN A 842 -42.97 12.46 6.85
CA ASN A 842 -44.17 12.24 6.07
C ASN A 842 -43.84 12.02 4.59
N VAL A 843 -44.83 11.57 3.80
CA VAL A 843 -44.69 11.27 2.37
C VAL A 843 -44.27 12.49 1.55
N GLN A 844 -44.68 13.70 1.95
CA GLN A 844 -44.34 14.94 1.25
C GLN A 844 -42.86 15.29 1.41
N ASP A 845 -42.25 14.94 2.55
CA ASP A 845 -40.81 15.13 2.76
C ASP A 845 -40.00 14.17 1.88
N VAL A 846 -40.50 12.94 1.66
CA VAL A 846 -39.84 11.92 0.82
C VAL A 846 -39.99 12.25 -0.67
N PHE A 847 -41.15 12.76 -1.08
CA PHE A 847 -41.47 13.11 -2.46
C PHE A 847 -41.88 14.58 -2.55
N PRO A 848 -40.91 15.52 -2.56
CA PRO A 848 -41.21 16.93 -2.75
C PRO A 848 -41.84 17.19 -4.12
N GLU A 849 -42.66 18.23 -4.22
CA GLU A 849 -43.22 18.67 -5.50
C GLU A 849 -42.11 19.12 -6.46
N GLY A 850 -42.15 18.64 -7.71
CA GLY A 850 -41.15 18.92 -8.74
C GLY A 850 -39.97 17.94 -8.79
N GLU A 851 -39.82 17.05 -7.80
CA GLU A 851 -38.73 16.07 -7.79
C GLU A 851 -38.97 14.89 -8.74
N ILE A 852 -37.85 14.30 -9.16
CA ILE A 852 -37.84 13.13 -10.04
C ILE A 852 -38.02 11.86 -9.21
N CYS A 853 -38.92 10.99 -9.64
CA CYS A 853 -39.12 9.66 -9.08
C CYS A 853 -39.24 8.61 -10.19
N PHE A 854 -39.04 7.34 -9.85
CA PHE A 854 -39.19 6.22 -10.78
C PHE A 854 -40.35 5.32 -10.37
N THR A 855 -41.16 4.90 -11.32
CA THR A 855 -42.31 4.02 -11.06
C THR A 855 -41.86 2.56 -10.97
N LEU A 856 -42.23 1.88 -9.88
CA LEU A 856 -42.01 0.43 -9.70
C LEU A 856 -43.26 -0.40 -10.01
N GLY A 857 -44.31 0.22 -10.54
CA GLY A 857 -45.60 -0.40 -10.83
C GLY A 857 -45.79 -0.67 -12.31
N ASN A 858 -46.43 -1.79 -12.64
CA ASN A 858 -46.86 -2.09 -14.00
C ASN A 858 -48.06 -1.20 -14.41
N PRO A 859 -48.13 -0.72 -15.66
CA PRO A 859 -47.29 -1.09 -16.81
C PRO A 859 -46.01 -0.25 -17.00
N TYR A 860 -45.76 0.75 -16.16
CA TYR A 860 -44.69 1.74 -16.39
C TYR A 860 -43.44 1.47 -15.53
N TYR A 861 -43.06 0.21 -15.32
CA TYR A 861 -41.92 -0.12 -14.46
C TYR A 861 -40.62 0.50 -15.01
N GLY A 862 -39.91 1.27 -14.18
CA GLY A 862 -38.67 1.96 -14.55
C GLY A 862 -38.86 3.31 -15.25
N ALA A 863 -40.10 3.72 -15.58
CA ALA A 863 -40.34 5.02 -16.20
C ALA A 863 -40.06 6.18 -15.23
N GLN A 864 -39.46 7.25 -15.77
CA GLN A 864 -39.21 8.48 -15.03
C GLN A 864 -40.51 9.28 -14.88
N GLY A 865 -40.76 9.81 -13.68
CA GLY A 865 -41.87 10.70 -13.43
C GLY A 865 -41.51 11.89 -12.55
N ILE A 866 -42.32 12.94 -12.62
CA ILE A 866 -42.18 14.17 -11.84
C ILE A 866 -43.35 14.27 -10.86
N VAL A 867 -43.05 14.51 -9.59
CA VAL A 867 -44.07 14.66 -8.54
C VAL A 867 -44.83 15.99 -8.73
N ILE A 868 -46.17 15.96 -8.82
CA ILE A 868 -47.00 17.16 -9.05
C ILE A 868 -47.72 17.64 -7.78
N ASP A 869 -48.56 16.81 -7.17
CA ASP A 869 -49.38 17.24 -6.03
C ASP A 869 -49.39 16.16 -4.95
N THR A 870 -48.95 16.57 -3.77
CA THR A 870 -48.80 15.74 -2.57
C THR A 870 -49.68 16.25 -1.42
N LYS A 871 -50.39 17.37 -1.54
CA LYS A 871 -51.03 18.05 -0.38
C LYS A 871 -52.30 17.35 0.11
N GLU A 872 -53.19 16.99 -0.81
CA GLU A 872 -54.47 16.32 -0.49
C GLU A 872 -54.30 14.79 -0.39
N LEU A 873 -53.50 14.19 -1.28
CA LEU A 873 -53.34 12.74 -1.40
C LEU A 873 -52.35 12.14 -0.38
N ALA A 874 -51.40 12.92 0.16
CA ALA A 874 -50.45 12.40 1.15
C ALA A 874 -51.12 12.03 2.47
N LYS A 875 -52.27 12.64 2.81
CA LYS A 875 -53.09 12.24 3.97
C LYS A 875 -53.58 10.78 3.88
N ILE A 876 -53.62 10.24 2.67
CA ILE A 876 -54.04 8.86 2.34
C ILE A 876 -52.84 8.02 1.85
N GLY A 877 -51.60 8.52 2.04
CA GLY A 877 -50.37 7.83 1.64
C GLY A 877 -50.14 7.72 0.13
N ARG A 878 -50.78 8.58 -0.69
CA ARG A 878 -50.64 8.58 -2.15
C ARG A 878 -50.02 9.88 -2.65
N ILE A 879 -49.34 9.80 -3.79
CA ILE A 879 -48.77 10.95 -4.50
C ILE A 879 -49.25 10.95 -5.96
N LYS A 880 -49.33 12.13 -6.56
CA LYS A 880 -49.60 12.27 -7.99
C LYS A 880 -48.30 12.52 -8.74
N VAL A 881 -48.02 11.68 -9.74
CA VAL A 881 -46.80 11.74 -10.56
C VAL A 881 -47.17 11.89 -12.02
N CYS A 882 -46.48 12.79 -12.73
CA CYS A 882 -46.49 12.86 -14.19
C CYS A 882 -45.42 11.92 -14.74
N VAL A 883 -45.81 10.79 -15.33
CA VAL A 883 -44.86 9.82 -15.89
C VAL A 883 -44.56 10.20 -17.34
N VAL A 884 -43.28 10.27 -17.69
CA VAL A 884 -42.82 10.43 -19.07
C VAL A 884 -42.66 9.04 -19.66
N ILE A 885 -43.46 8.74 -20.68
CA ILE A 885 -43.43 7.44 -21.37
C ILE A 885 -42.56 7.59 -22.60
N SER A 886 -41.54 6.73 -22.70
CA SER A 886 -40.73 6.54 -23.90
C SER A 886 -41.03 5.16 -24.49
N ASP A 887 -41.09 5.07 -25.82
CA ASP A 887 -41.21 3.77 -26.49
C ASP A 887 -39.93 2.96 -26.29
N GLU A 888 -40.06 1.73 -25.80
CA GLU A 888 -38.92 0.80 -25.70
C GLU A 888 -38.54 0.29 -27.09
N PRO A 889 -37.23 0.23 -27.42
CA PRO A 889 -36.78 -0.33 -28.68
C PRO A 889 -37.09 -1.83 -28.77
N ASP A 890 -37.51 -2.28 -29.96
CA ASP A 890 -37.77 -3.70 -30.23
C ASP A 890 -36.45 -4.49 -30.33
N PHE A 891 -36.23 -5.39 -29.36
CA PHE A 891 -35.05 -6.25 -29.29
C PHE A 891 -35.29 -7.68 -29.83
N GLU A 892 -36.43 -7.97 -30.49
CA GLU A 892 -36.74 -9.34 -30.94
C GLU A 892 -35.67 -9.87 -31.91
N SER A 893 -35.27 -9.07 -32.90
CA SER A 893 -34.18 -9.40 -33.82
C SER A 893 -32.84 -9.70 -33.13
N VAL A 894 -32.51 -8.95 -32.07
CA VAL A 894 -31.29 -9.15 -31.27
C VAL A 894 -31.39 -10.44 -30.45
N ARG A 895 -32.58 -10.76 -29.90
CA ARG A 895 -32.83 -12.02 -29.18
C ARG A 895 -32.71 -13.23 -30.11
N GLU A 896 -33.21 -13.13 -31.34
CA GLU A 896 -33.04 -14.17 -32.36
C GLU A 896 -31.55 -14.43 -32.62
N ILE A 897 -30.76 -13.39 -32.87
CA ILE A 897 -29.31 -13.48 -33.06
C ILE A 897 -28.63 -14.11 -31.82
N GLN A 898 -28.99 -13.68 -30.61
CA GLN A 898 -28.43 -14.23 -29.38
C GLN A 898 -28.75 -15.73 -29.22
N ASN A 899 -29.96 -16.16 -29.57
CA ASN A 899 -30.38 -17.55 -29.54
C ASN A 899 -29.60 -18.40 -30.58
N GLU A 900 -29.38 -17.87 -31.78
CA GLU A 900 -28.54 -18.51 -32.80
C GLU A 900 -27.09 -18.66 -32.32
N VAL A 901 -26.50 -17.60 -31.76
CA VAL A 901 -25.14 -17.63 -31.20
C VAL A 901 -25.05 -18.62 -30.03
N ALA A 902 -26.06 -18.69 -29.14
CA ALA A 902 -26.07 -19.65 -28.04
C ALA A 902 -26.10 -21.11 -28.53
N ARG A 903 -26.76 -21.40 -29.66
CA ARG A 903 -26.79 -22.73 -30.30
C ARG A 903 -25.47 -23.12 -30.95
N SER A 904 -24.61 -22.15 -31.28
CA SER A 904 -23.31 -22.40 -31.93
C SER A 904 -22.24 -23.01 -31.00
N TYR A 905 -22.52 -23.10 -29.70
CA TYR A 905 -21.59 -23.66 -28.72
C TYR A 905 -21.66 -25.19 -28.68
N ARG A 906 -20.50 -25.83 -28.82
CA ARG A 906 -20.31 -27.28 -28.80
C ARG A 906 -19.49 -27.70 -27.58
N THR A 907 -19.65 -28.95 -27.16
CA THR A 907 -18.84 -29.54 -26.09
C THR A 907 -17.39 -29.78 -26.57
N LEU A 908 -16.45 -29.92 -25.63
CA LEU A 908 -15.06 -30.28 -25.93
C LEU A 908 -14.96 -31.52 -26.84
N TYR A 909 -15.84 -32.51 -26.60
CA TYR A 909 -15.88 -33.74 -27.38
C TYR A 909 -16.15 -33.43 -28.85
N ASN A 910 -17.27 -32.74 -29.12
CA ASN A 910 -17.70 -32.42 -30.46
C ASN A 910 -16.71 -31.50 -31.19
N ALA A 911 -16.19 -30.47 -30.50
CA ALA A 911 -15.25 -29.51 -31.10
C ALA A 911 -13.93 -30.19 -31.52
N ALA A 912 -13.38 -31.07 -30.68
CA ALA A 912 -12.16 -31.81 -31.00
C ALA A 912 -12.38 -32.83 -32.12
N SER A 913 -13.55 -33.52 -32.13
CA SER A 913 -13.90 -34.49 -33.17
C SER A 913 -13.98 -33.87 -34.57
N ILE A 914 -14.43 -32.60 -34.70
CA ILE A 914 -14.48 -31.90 -36.00
C ILE A 914 -13.09 -31.77 -36.63
N LEU A 915 -12.05 -31.59 -35.81
CA LEU A 915 -10.66 -31.49 -36.28
C LEU A 915 -9.92 -32.83 -36.27
N GLY A 916 -10.58 -33.94 -35.89
CA GLY A 916 -9.91 -35.23 -35.72
C GLY A 916 -8.82 -35.22 -34.64
N MET A 917 -8.89 -34.30 -33.67
CA MET A 917 -7.89 -34.14 -32.61
C MET A 917 -8.30 -34.85 -31.32
N ALA A 918 -7.33 -35.27 -30.52
CA ALA A 918 -7.58 -35.76 -29.16
C ALA A 918 -8.15 -34.64 -28.27
N HIS A 919 -9.14 -34.96 -27.42
CA HIS A 919 -9.79 -33.99 -26.53
C HIS A 919 -8.81 -33.26 -25.61
N PHE A 920 -7.80 -33.99 -25.10
CA PHE A 920 -6.77 -33.40 -24.25
C PHE A 920 -5.91 -32.39 -25.01
N LEU A 921 -5.53 -32.66 -26.26
CA LEU A 921 -4.72 -31.76 -27.08
C LEU A 921 -5.50 -30.47 -27.40
N TYR A 922 -6.74 -30.60 -27.86
CA TYR A 922 -7.62 -29.46 -28.11
C TYR A 922 -7.81 -28.63 -26.84
N SER A 923 -7.99 -29.31 -25.70
CA SER A 923 -8.06 -28.69 -24.38
C SER A 923 -6.76 -27.97 -24.00
N ARG A 924 -5.59 -28.50 -24.32
CA ARG A 924 -4.30 -27.92 -23.96
C ARG A 924 -3.97 -26.69 -24.80
N VAL A 925 -4.17 -26.76 -26.11
CA VAL A 925 -3.93 -25.66 -27.08
C VAL A 925 -4.86 -24.48 -26.86
N THR A 926 -6.13 -24.74 -26.52
CA THR A 926 -7.08 -23.67 -26.18
C THR A 926 -6.78 -23.01 -24.82
N GLY A 927 -5.87 -23.55 -24.01
CA GLY A 927 -5.41 -22.96 -22.75
C GLY A 927 -4.07 -22.23 -22.89
N SER A 928 -3.34 -22.12 -21.77
CA SER A 928 -1.97 -21.57 -21.75
C SER A 928 -0.94 -22.70 -21.82
N ILE A 929 0.06 -22.56 -22.68
CA ILE A 929 1.19 -23.50 -22.83
C ILE A 929 2.47 -22.70 -22.71
N PHE A 930 3.28 -22.97 -21.69
CA PHE A 930 4.53 -22.26 -21.47
C PHE A 930 5.71 -23.07 -22.01
N VAL A 931 6.63 -22.40 -22.70
CA VAL A 931 7.86 -22.96 -23.24
C VAL A 931 9.05 -22.20 -22.67
N GLU A 932 10.05 -22.93 -22.18
CA GLU A 932 11.29 -22.42 -21.59
C GLU A 932 12.31 -22.12 -22.71
N THR A 933 12.66 -20.84 -22.86
CA THR A 933 13.74 -20.30 -23.70
C THR A 933 14.95 -19.98 -22.82
N PRO A 934 16.20 -20.23 -23.25
CA PRO A 934 17.37 -19.62 -22.63
C PRO A 934 17.27 -18.10 -22.73
N ASP A 935 17.49 -17.38 -21.63
CA ASP A 935 17.66 -15.93 -21.62
C ASP A 935 19.14 -15.60 -21.87
N GLY A 936 19.43 -14.49 -22.55
CA GLY A 936 20.81 -14.10 -22.94
C GLY A 936 21.78 -13.89 -21.77
N GLU A 937 21.28 -13.91 -20.53
CA GLU A 937 22.04 -13.80 -19.28
C GLU A 937 22.19 -15.14 -18.53
N GLY A 938 21.89 -16.29 -19.16
CA GLY A 938 22.02 -17.63 -18.56
C GLY A 938 20.83 -18.06 -17.69
N GLY A 939 19.68 -17.39 -17.82
CA GLY A 939 18.40 -17.76 -17.18
C GLY A 939 17.47 -18.58 -18.10
N LEU A 940 16.32 -19.02 -17.59
CA LEU A 940 15.23 -19.60 -18.40
C LEU A 940 14.01 -18.66 -18.38
N LYS A 941 13.52 -18.28 -19.56
CA LYS A 941 12.34 -17.43 -19.77
C LYS A 941 11.17 -18.25 -20.34
N ASN A 942 9.99 -18.11 -19.73
CA ASN A 942 8.81 -18.88 -20.12
C ASN A 942 7.92 -18.06 -21.07
N ILE A 943 7.86 -18.43 -22.35
CA ILE A 943 6.99 -17.83 -23.37
C ILE A 943 5.67 -18.62 -23.44
N ASN A 944 4.53 -17.93 -23.50
CA ASN A 944 3.24 -18.59 -23.69
C ASN A 944 2.95 -18.74 -25.18
N ILE A 945 2.78 -19.98 -25.65
CA ILE A 945 2.36 -20.32 -27.02
C ILE A 945 0.91 -20.82 -27.08
N GLY A 946 0.22 -20.94 -25.93
CA GLY A 946 -1.20 -21.32 -25.92
C GLY A 946 -2.10 -20.20 -26.43
N LEU A 947 -3.27 -20.55 -26.98
CA LEU A 947 -4.23 -19.56 -27.50
C LEU A 947 -4.93 -18.74 -26.39
N ASP A 948 -4.79 -19.13 -25.12
CA ASP A 948 -5.38 -18.46 -23.95
C ASP A 948 -6.91 -18.27 -24.02
N LEU A 949 -7.60 -19.03 -24.88
CA LEU A 949 -9.04 -18.95 -25.06
C LEU A 949 -9.80 -19.44 -23.82
N LYS A 950 -9.20 -20.30 -23.01
CA LYS A 950 -9.72 -20.71 -21.70
C LYS A 950 -8.63 -20.63 -20.63
N LEU A 951 -8.98 -20.04 -19.49
CA LEU A 951 -8.03 -19.84 -18.39
C LEU A 951 -8.56 -20.52 -17.13
N ASN A 952 -8.37 -21.83 -17.03
CA ASN A 952 -8.87 -22.67 -15.94
C ASN A 952 -8.49 -22.16 -14.54
N LYS A 953 -7.21 -21.83 -14.33
CA LYS A 953 -6.70 -21.36 -13.03
C LYS A 953 -7.28 -20.00 -12.63
N LYS A 954 -7.60 -19.16 -13.61
CA LYS A 954 -8.19 -17.83 -13.40
C LYS A 954 -9.73 -17.85 -13.46
N ASN A 955 -10.32 -18.99 -13.80
CA ASN A 955 -11.74 -19.16 -14.09
C ASN A 955 -12.29 -18.11 -15.09
N LYS A 956 -11.51 -17.77 -16.14
CA LYS A 956 -11.90 -16.80 -17.18
C LYS A 956 -12.13 -17.47 -18.53
N GLU A 957 -13.14 -17.00 -19.25
CA GLU A 957 -13.47 -17.38 -20.62
C GLU A 957 -13.15 -16.25 -21.61
N THR A 958 -13.03 -16.58 -22.89
CA THR A 958 -12.80 -15.60 -23.97
C THR A 958 -14.10 -15.41 -24.75
N PRO A 959 -14.74 -14.22 -24.68
CA PRO A 959 -16.01 -13.95 -25.34
C PRO A 959 -15.98 -14.30 -26.83
N GLY A 960 -17.01 -14.99 -27.31
CA GLY A 960 -17.13 -15.42 -28.72
C GLY A 960 -16.34 -16.69 -29.10
N TYR A 961 -15.45 -17.19 -28.23
CA TYR A 961 -14.64 -18.39 -28.48
C TYR A 961 -15.01 -19.53 -27.53
N THR A 962 -14.96 -19.27 -26.23
CA THR A 962 -15.22 -20.28 -25.19
C THR A 962 -16.27 -19.79 -24.21
N ARG A 963 -16.94 -20.74 -23.55
CA ARG A 963 -17.87 -20.47 -22.46
C ARG A 963 -17.79 -21.55 -21.41
N LYS A 964 -17.85 -21.21 -20.12
CA LYS A 964 -17.92 -22.18 -19.04
C LYS A 964 -19.33 -22.27 -18.46
N LEU A 965 -19.97 -23.43 -18.59
CA LEU A 965 -21.26 -23.72 -17.95
C LEU A 965 -21.01 -24.70 -16.81
N ALA A 966 -21.19 -24.26 -15.56
CA ALA A 966 -20.86 -25.00 -14.35
C ALA A 966 -19.40 -25.52 -14.37
N SER A 967 -19.19 -26.81 -14.63
CA SER A 967 -17.88 -27.46 -14.70
C SER A 967 -17.43 -27.79 -16.13
N THR A 968 -18.24 -27.50 -17.15
CA THR A 968 -17.99 -27.89 -18.53
C THR A 968 -17.63 -26.69 -19.41
N TRP A 969 -16.59 -26.85 -20.23
CA TRP A 969 -16.21 -25.87 -21.25
C TRP A 969 -16.89 -26.15 -22.58
N LEU A 970 -17.41 -25.08 -23.16
CA LEU A 970 -18.04 -25.03 -24.47
C LEU A 970 -17.21 -24.17 -25.42
N TYR A 971 -17.27 -24.51 -26.70
CA TYR A 971 -16.44 -23.94 -27.76
C TYR A 971 -17.30 -23.57 -28.96
N THR A 972 -17.05 -22.42 -29.56
CA THR A 972 -17.73 -22.00 -30.79
C THR A 972 -17.04 -22.56 -32.04
N ASP A 973 -17.70 -22.44 -33.19
CA ASP A 973 -17.11 -22.78 -34.48
C ASP A 973 -15.87 -21.89 -34.78
N LYS A 974 -15.90 -20.61 -34.42
CA LYS A 974 -14.75 -19.69 -34.52
C LYS A 974 -13.52 -20.19 -33.74
N CYS A 975 -13.73 -20.74 -32.54
CA CYS A 975 -12.65 -21.35 -31.76
C CYS A 975 -12.06 -22.57 -32.48
N THR A 976 -12.91 -23.36 -33.11
CA THR A 976 -12.48 -24.55 -33.85
C THR A 976 -11.71 -24.16 -35.12
N ASP A 977 -12.14 -23.12 -35.82
CA ASP A 977 -11.44 -22.59 -36.99
C ASP A 977 -10.07 -21.99 -36.61
N LEU A 978 -9.99 -21.25 -35.49
CA LEU A 978 -8.71 -20.72 -35.01
C LEU A 978 -7.73 -21.82 -34.60
N VAL A 979 -8.21 -22.88 -33.95
CA VAL A 979 -7.37 -24.05 -33.62
C VAL A 979 -6.92 -24.78 -34.89
N ARG A 980 -7.76 -24.84 -35.93
CA ARG A 980 -7.38 -25.38 -37.25
C ARG A 980 -6.25 -24.55 -37.88
N GLU A 981 -6.41 -23.23 -37.92
CA GLU A 981 -5.40 -22.32 -38.47
C GLU A 981 -4.07 -22.42 -37.71
N TYR A 982 -4.12 -22.56 -36.38
CA TYR A 982 -2.92 -22.81 -35.58
C TYR A 982 -2.28 -24.15 -36.00
N ALA A 983 -3.04 -25.24 -36.04
CA ALA A 983 -2.50 -26.55 -36.41
C ALA A 983 -1.88 -26.57 -37.82
N GLU A 984 -2.45 -25.81 -38.76
CA GLU A 984 -1.93 -25.68 -40.13
C GLU A 984 -0.65 -24.85 -40.20
N LYS A 985 -0.57 -23.74 -39.44
CA LYS A 985 0.61 -22.86 -39.43
C LYS A 985 1.80 -23.46 -38.69
N PHE A 986 1.56 -24.23 -37.63
CA PHE A 986 2.60 -24.72 -36.72
C PHE A 986 2.43 -26.22 -36.42
N PRO A 987 2.52 -27.11 -37.44
CA PRO A 987 2.24 -28.53 -37.28
C PRO A 987 3.22 -29.23 -36.32
N GLU A 988 4.46 -28.77 -36.25
CA GLU A 988 5.53 -29.31 -35.40
C GLU A 988 5.18 -29.21 -33.91
N VAL A 989 4.59 -28.08 -33.50
CA VAL A 989 4.11 -27.86 -32.13
C VAL A 989 3.03 -28.88 -31.77
N PHE A 990 2.10 -29.17 -32.67
CA PHE A 990 1.04 -30.15 -32.43
C PHE A 990 1.59 -31.58 -32.41
N ALA A 991 2.54 -31.92 -33.29
CA ALA A 991 3.21 -33.22 -33.28
C ALA A 991 3.96 -33.48 -31.96
N TYR A 992 4.65 -32.47 -31.44
CA TYR A 992 5.32 -32.53 -30.14
C TYR A 992 4.32 -32.72 -28.99
N LEU A 993 3.25 -31.92 -28.95
CA LEU A 993 2.25 -31.98 -27.89
C LEU A 993 1.48 -33.30 -27.86
N VAL A 994 1.28 -33.94 -29.02
CA VAL A 994 0.70 -35.30 -29.12
C VAL A 994 1.65 -36.34 -28.52
N SER A 995 2.94 -36.24 -28.83
CA SER A 995 3.95 -37.20 -28.40
C SER A 995 4.30 -37.06 -26.91
N ASN A 996 4.15 -35.86 -26.34
CA ASN A 996 4.49 -35.50 -24.96
C ASN A 996 3.29 -34.95 -24.18
N ALA A 997 2.19 -35.71 -24.18
CA ALA A 997 0.90 -35.28 -23.61
C ALA A 997 0.98 -34.89 -22.11
N SER A 998 1.87 -35.51 -21.32
CA SER A 998 1.98 -35.31 -19.87
C SER A 998 3.08 -34.32 -19.43
N ASN A 999 3.94 -33.85 -20.34
CA ASN A 999 5.09 -33.04 -19.95
C ASN A 999 4.69 -31.56 -19.82
N GLU A 1000 4.72 -31.00 -18.60
CA GLU A 1000 4.34 -29.59 -18.36
C GLU A 1000 5.46 -28.61 -18.71
N ASN A 1001 6.72 -29.05 -18.70
CA ASN A 1001 7.89 -28.23 -19.01
C ASN A 1001 8.37 -28.54 -20.43
N ILE A 1002 8.15 -27.60 -21.35
CA ILE A 1002 8.59 -27.71 -22.74
C ILE A 1002 9.81 -26.82 -22.91
N ASN A 1003 10.95 -27.37 -23.30
CA ASN A 1003 12.10 -26.58 -23.76
C ASN A 1003 11.91 -26.26 -25.25
N VAL A 1004 12.26 -25.06 -25.67
CA VAL A 1004 12.16 -24.62 -27.08
C VAL A 1004 13.01 -25.49 -27.99
N GLU A 1005 14.15 -26.00 -27.51
CA GLU A 1005 15.00 -27.00 -28.19
C GLU A 1005 14.27 -28.29 -28.56
N HIS A 1006 13.16 -28.59 -27.89
CA HIS A 1006 12.34 -29.75 -28.20
C HIS A 1006 11.25 -29.48 -29.24
N LEU A 1007 10.97 -28.20 -29.53
CA LEU A 1007 9.92 -27.78 -30.47
C LEU A 1007 10.48 -27.41 -31.85
N PHE A 1008 11.64 -26.75 -31.90
CA PHE A 1008 12.26 -26.28 -33.14
C PHE A 1008 13.69 -26.82 -33.23
N THR A 1009 14.05 -27.43 -34.36
CA THR A 1009 15.39 -27.99 -34.60
C THR A 1009 16.14 -27.12 -35.62
N GLY A 1010 17.27 -26.50 -35.22
CA GLY A 1010 18.11 -25.68 -36.11
C GLY A 1010 18.27 -24.24 -35.62
N ASP A 1011 18.88 -23.36 -36.41
CA ASP A 1011 19.09 -21.92 -36.10
C ASP A 1011 17.82 -21.05 -36.29
N ASP A 1012 16.65 -21.65 -36.54
CA ASP A 1012 15.36 -20.97 -36.76
C ASP A 1012 14.66 -20.56 -35.43
N TRP A 1013 15.39 -19.88 -34.54
CA TRP A 1013 14.91 -19.42 -33.22
C TRP A 1013 14.18 -18.07 -33.26
#